data_AF-A6M047-F1
#
_entry.id   AF-A6M047-F1
#
_cell.length_a   1.000
_cell.length_b   1.000
_cell.length_c   1.000
_cell.angle_alpha   90.00
_cell.angle_beta   90.00
_cell.angle_gamma   90.00
#
_symmetry.space_group_name_H-M   'P 1'
#
loop_
_entity.id
_entity.type
_entity.pdbx_description
1 polymer ?
#
loop_
_entity_poly.entity_id
_entity_poly.type
_entity_poly.pdbx_seq_one_letter_code
_entity_poly.pdbx_strand_id
1 'polypeptide(L)'
;MLDMIKSFKELTPELQSLAGRKGCMLSKMFQAGYPVPDGFVILPSAFKENILNEDAWNKIKQYLKEIRKNNESVLFAVRSSALSEDSAQASFAGEFETVLNVKTDEEIQSAIYEVFSSRESERVKAYSSVQGMDRSHQIAVVIQIMIQSEISGVLFTADPITGSHESMTGNFVFGLGEQLVSGEANAYPFNIMRPKRKYEGPSEFKKYASELYKYAYKLEEEYGTHQDIEWAVSNGKLYILQARPITTLITGNPDTYEWNDTLDGDFLWTNTNVGEAMSDVFTPLSWSIIRALDEEQMTIPGYYLFSGNICGRAYTNISYALSLYPAFGKDIKSLIKTMSEVFGQMPEEIEIPIYPFSKLGLIKGMAPKLKHRLKNIIKASNEIPEHLNESPNLCRRMTETIKEVKTKEELIDLWKTEILPFNFKALWIALAGGRKMVIANKLKDELIKVAGIEDTNTLMSNFRGDSSLESLGPIIGISKIITGEMNREEYRMKYGHRGPHEFELSIPHPGEDETWLEKQIEEFKNSNTDVEKLLNKQHNQYEEALKRLKENFPKEANHFEKKIVKVAEAARLRESVRSEWTRAFRVNRAFALKAGELTGMGNNIFFLYINEVLDLLSGNDLALNHIAVRKKNYEKYKSLPPLPSIIRGRFDPFKWVKNSNRRVDYYDESMPITTQDSETLKGFAGASGIIEGVVHILTNPEEGENLKKGEILVASTTNVGWTPLFPKASAIITDIGAPLSHAAIVARELGIPAVVGCGNATTKLKTGDKVIVDGGHGVVQILNS
;
A
#
# COMPACT_ATOMS: atom_id res chain seq x y z
N MET A 1 -44.18 12.03 -12.96
CA MET A 1 -43.53 13.35 -12.92
C MET A 1 -42.22 13.17 -12.20
N LEU A 2 -41.09 13.49 -12.85
CA LEU A 2 -39.78 13.47 -12.18
C LEU A 2 -39.81 14.48 -11.02
N ASP A 3 -39.35 14.06 -9.84
CA ASP A 3 -39.32 14.87 -8.64
C ASP A 3 -38.19 15.91 -8.74
N MET A 4 -38.51 17.15 -9.08
CA MET A 4 -37.53 18.19 -9.45
C MET A 4 -36.84 18.87 -8.27
N ILE A 5 -37.46 18.85 -7.08
CA ILE A 5 -36.97 19.50 -5.85
C ILE A 5 -37.17 18.56 -4.67
N LYS A 6 -36.16 18.48 -3.81
CA LYS A 6 -36.15 17.64 -2.62
C LYS A 6 -35.56 18.37 -1.43
N SER A 7 -36.25 18.30 -0.28
CA SER A 7 -35.66 18.71 0.99
C SER A 7 -34.46 17.83 1.35
N PHE A 8 -33.55 18.33 2.19
CA PHE A 8 -32.46 17.51 2.72
C PHE A 8 -32.97 16.24 3.42
N LYS A 9 -34.16 16.30 4.02
CA LYS A 9 -34.80 15.15 4.68
C LYS A 9 -35.30 14.07 3.70
N GLU A 10 -35.68 14.46 2.49
CA GLU A 10 -36.38 13.58 1.52
C GLU A 10 -35.51 13.18 0.31
N LEU A 11 -34.27 13.68 0.22
CA LEU A 11 -33.36 13.35 -0.87
C LEU A 11 -32.85 11.90 -0.73
N THR A 12 -33.36 11.01 -1.59
CA THR A 12 -33.04 9.58 -1.58
C THR A 12 -31.63 9.30 -2.14
N PRO A 13 -31.01 8.15 -1.81
CA PRO A 13 -29.70 7.77 -2.34
C PRO A 13 -29.61 7.80 -3.88
N GLU A 14 -30.68 7.46 -4.59
CA GLU A 14 -30.71 7.48 -6.05
C GLU A 14 -30.60 8.92 -6.59
N LEU A 15 -31.32 9.86 -5.97
CA LEU A 15 -31.36 11.27 -6.37
C LEU A 15 -30.15 12.07 -5.88
N GLN A 16 -29.43 11.59 -4.87
CA GLN A 16 -28.19 12.20 -4.40
C GLN A 16 -27.13 12.30 -5.51
N SER A 17 -27.11 11.35 -6.44
CA SER A 17 -26.23 11.40 -7.61
C SER A 17 -26.53 12.55 -8.58
N LEU A 18 -27.74 13.14 -8.52
CA LEU A 18 -28.18 14.24 -9.37
C LEU A 18 -28.16 15.59 -8.64
N ALA A 19 -27.94 15.59 -7.33
CA ALA A 19 -27.97 16.77 -6.46
C ALA A 19 -26.64 17.55 -6.44
N GLY A 20 -25.64 17.12 -7.22
CA GLY A 20 -24.25 17.57 -7.09
C GLY A 20 -23.63 17.16 -5.75
N ARG A 21 -22.32 17.39 -5.60
CA ARG A 21 -21.58 16.90 -4.41
C ARG A 21 -21.98 17.62 -3.13
N LYS A 22 -22.14 18.94 -3.18
CA LYS A 22 -22.52 19.78 -2.02
C LYS A 22 -23.91 19.43 -1.51
N GLY A 23 -24.90 19.38 -2.41
CA GLY A 23 -26.28 19.02 -2.09
C GLY A 23 -26.40 17.60 -1.52
N CYS A 24 -25.69 16.64 -2.11
CA CYS A 24 -25.60 15.27 -1.60
C CYS A 24 -25.01 15.20 -0.19
N MET A 25 -23.88 15.88 0.03
CA MET A 25 -23.22 15.85 1.33
C MET A 25 -24.06 16.52 2.43
N LEU A 26 -24.65 17.68 2.13
CA LEU A 26 -25.55 18.39 3.04
C LEU A 26 -26.76 17.54 3.42
N SER A 27 -27.40 16.86 2.46
CA SER A 27 -28.52 15.99 2.76
C SER A 27 -28.11 14.82 3.64
N LYS A 28 -26.97 14.17 3.36
CA LYS A 28 -26.47 13.04 4.15
C LYS A 28 -26.17 13.46 5.59
N MET A 29 -25.47 14.59 5.77
CA MET A 29 -25.18 15.14 7.09
C MET A 29 -26.47 15.53 7.84
N PHE A 30 -27.43 16.16 7.18
CA PHE A 30 -28.71 16.50 7.79
C PHE A 30 -29.48 15.25 8.26
N GLN A 31 -29.59 14.24 7.39
CA GLN A 31 -30.24 12.95 7.69
C GLN A 31 -29.52 12.17 8.81
N ALA A 32 -28.19 12.30 8.92
CA ALA A 32 -27.39 11.68 9.97
C ALA A 32 -27.36 12.48 11.30
N GLY A 33 -28.12 13.58 11.39
CA GLY A 33 -28.32 14.35 12.61
C GLY A 33 -27.18 15.32 12.96
N TYR A 34 -26.35 15.70 11.99
CA TYR A 34 -25.39 16.80 12.16
C TYR A 34 -26.14 18.15 12.25
N PRO A 35 -25.57 19.20 12.88
CA PRO A 35 -26.20 20.50 13.00
C PRO A 35 -26.08 21.29 11.68
N VAL A 36 -26.64 20.73 10.61
CA VAL A 36 -26.70 21.36 9.30
C VAL A 36 -27.92 22.27 9.25
N PRO A 37 -27.80 23.53 8.79
CA PRO A 37 -28.96 24.38 8.57
C PRO A 37 -29.93 23.75 7.56
N ASP A 38 -31.23 23.82 7.85
CA ASP A 38 -32.27 23.22 7.02
C ASP A 38 -32.29 23.82 5.60
N GLY A 39 -32.77 23.05 4.63
CA GLY A 39 -32.70 23.42 3.22
C GLY A 39 -33.19 22.35 2.27
N PHE A 40 -33.07 22.65 0.99
CA PHE A 40 -33.51 21.78 -0.11
C PHE A 40 -32.62 21.96 -1.34
N VAL A 41 -32.69 20.97 -2.24
CA VAL A 41 -31.94 20.93 -3.50
C VAL A 41 -32.90 21.01 -4.68
N ILE A 42 -32.57 21.88 -5.62
CA ILE A 42 -33.18 21.99 -6.95
C ILE A 42 -32.33 21.13 -7.89
N LEU A 43 -32.90 20.04 -8.40
CA LEU A 43 -32.20 19.14 -9.31
C LEU A 43 -32.06 19.75 -10.71
N PRO A 44 -31.05 19.34 -11.50
CA PRO A 44 -30.87 19.83 -12.87
C PRO A 44 -32.11 19.67 -13.75
N SER A 45 -32.94 18.63 -13.49
CA SER A 45 -34.20 18.37 -14.18
C SER A 45 -35.28 19.44 -13.97
N ALA A 46 -35.12 20.33 -12.99
CA ALA A 46 -36.00 21.49 -12.77
C ALA A 46 -35.85 22.56 -13.86
N PHE A 47 -34.75 22.53 -14.61
CA PHE A 47 -34.44 23.51 -15.66
C PHE A 47 -34.63 22.88 -17.04
N LYS A 48 -35.37 23.56 -17.90
CA LYS A 48 -35.51 23.23 -19.32
C LYS A 48 -35.12 24.44 -20.16
N GLU A 49 -34.16 24.26 -21.08
CA GLU A 49 -33.64 25.37 -21.91
C GLU A 49 -33.18 26.59 -21.08
N ASN A 50 -32.54 26.34 -19.93
CA ASN A 50 -32.09 27.33 -18.94
C ASN A 50 -33.21 28.07 -18.16
N ILE A 51 -34.46 27.66 -18.32
CA ILE A 51 -35.61 28.27 -17.65
C ILE A 51 -36.09 27.33 -16.53
N LEU A 52 -36.30 27.88 -15.33
CA LEU A 52 -36.85 27.14 -14.21
C LEU A 52 -38.34 26.81 -14.48
N ASN A 53 -38.69 25.54 -14.36
CA ASN A 53 -40.06 25.07 -14.55
C ASN A 53 -41.04 25.72 -13.54
N GLU A 54 -42.25 26.07 -13.98
CA GLU A 54 -43.26 26.74 -13.14
C GLU A 54 -43.76 25.87 -11.96
N ASP A 55 -43.94 24.57 -12.18
CA ASP A 55 -44.29 23.62 -11.11
C ASP A 55 -43.15 23.50 -10.10
N ALA A 56 -41.90 23.54 -10.58
CA ALA A 56 -40.73 23.57 -9.70
C ALA A 56 -40.72 24.85 -8.86
N TRP A 57 -40.96 26.02 -9.47
CA TRP A 57 -41.05 27.28 -8.74
C TRP A 57 -42.17 27.28 -7.68
N ASN A 58 -43.34 26.73 -8.00
CA ASN A 58 -44.43 26.58 -7.05
C ASN A 58 -44.05 25.69 -5.86
N LYS A 59 -43.32 24.60 -6.10
CA LYS A 59 -42.81 23.71 -5.05
C LYS A 59 -41.70 24.39 -4.21
N ILE A 60 -40.82 25.19 -4.81
CA ILE A 60 -39.85 26.04 -4.08
C ILE A 60 -40.58 26.97 -3.10
N LYS A 61 -41.59 27.71 -3.57
CA LYS A 61 -42.38 28.60 -2.70
C LYS A 61 -43.05 27.87 -1.54
N GLN A 62 -43.49 26.62 -1.74
CA GLN A 62 -44.04 25.79 -0.66
C GLN A 62 -42.98 25.50 0.41
N TYR A 63 -41.78 25.04 0.03
CA TYR A 63 -40.68 24.82 0.98
C TYR A 63 -40.27 26.11 1.69
N LEU A 64 -40.13 27.22 0.97
CA LEU A 64 -39.80 28.52 1.57
C LEU A 64 -40.84 28.95 2.60
N LYS A 65 -42.14 28.77 2.29
CA LYS A 65 -43.23 29.08 3.20
C LYS A 65 -43.21 28.20 4.45
N GLU A 66 -42.91 26.91 4.30
CA GLU A 66 -42.78 25.99 5.43
C GLU A 66 -41.61 26.37 6.35
N ILE A 67 -40.45 26.71 5.78
CA ILE A 67 -39.28 27.16 6.55
C ILE A 67 -39.59 28.48 7.27
N ARG A 68 -40.17 29.46 6.56
CA ARG A 68 -40.54 30.77 7.14
C ARG A 68 -41.62 30.68 8.22
N LYS A 69 -42.50 29.67 8.19
CA LYS A 69 -43.52 29.45 9.23
C LYS A 69 -42.90 29.33 10.63
N ASN A 70 -41.68 28.80 10.72
CA ASN A 70 -40.96 28.63 11.97
C ASN A 70 -40.00 29.80 12.27
N ASN A 71 -39.77 30.71 11.31
CA ASN A 71 -38.90 31.89 11.44
C ASN A 71 -39.18 32.91 10.31
N GLU A 72 -40.03 33.91 10.57
CA GLU A 72 -40.46 34.91 9.56
C GLU A 72 -39.32 35.79 9.03
N SER A 73 -38.25 35.96 9.81
CA SER A 73 -37.09 36.80 9.46
C SER A 73 -35.92 36.02 8.85
N VAL A 74 -36.12 34.74 8.53
CA VAL A 74 -35.06 33.87 8.03
C VAL A 74 -34.52 34.37 6.68
N LEU A 75 -33.18 34.35 6.57
CA LEU A 75 -32.45 34.61 5.34
C LEU A 75 -31.98 33.26 4.76
N PHE A 76 -31.71 33.23 3.47
CA PHE A 76 -31.23 32.04 2.77
C PHE A 76 -29.88 32.30 2.08
N ALA A 77 -29.14 31.22 1.87
CA ALA A 77 -28.00 31.14 0.99
C ALA A 77 -28.38 30.27 -0.21
N VAL A 78 -28.12 30.78 -1.41
CA VAL A 78 -28.31 30.05 -2.67
C VAL A 78 -26.93 29.69 -3.21
N ARG A 79 -26.64 28.40 -3.28
CA ARG A 79 -25.30 27.86 -3.57
C ARG A 79 -25.35 26.92 -4.76
N SER A 80 -24.33 26.96 -5.61
CA SER A 80 -24.12 25.94 -6.63
C SER A 80 -23.84 24.57 -6.02
N SER A 81 -24.20 23.50 -6.75
CA SER A 81 -23.80 22.14 -6.44
C SER A 81 -23.58 21.37 -7.73
N ALA A 82 -22.33 21.33 -8.21
CA ALA A 82 -21.94 20.59 -9.41
C ALA A 82 -21.44 19.17 -9.09
N LEU A 83 -21.49 18.29 -10.09
CA LEU A 83 -20.95 16.92 -9.97
C LEU A 83 -19.42 16.88 -9.96
N SER A 84 -18.82 17.82 -10.69
CA SER A 84 -17.37 17.99 -10.83
C SER A 84 -16.75 18.91 -9.76
N GLU A 85 -17.55 19.54 -8.88
CA GLU A 85 -17.06 20.58 -7.94
C GLU A 85 -15.96 20.09 -6.99
N ASP A 86 -16.02 18.82 -6.58
CA ASP A 86 -15.08 18.21 -5.62
C ASP A 86 -14.50 16.88 -6.13
N SER A 87 -14.28 16.73 -7.44
CA SER A 87 -13.70 15.49 -7.99
C SER A 87 -12.19 15.43 -7.73
N ALA A 88 -11.63 14.21 -7.64
CA ALA A 88 -10.18 14.01 -7.52
C ALA A 88 -9.40 14.49 -8.76
N GLN A 89 -10.08 14.68 -9.90
CA GLN A 89 -9.47 15.14 -11.15
C GLN A 89 -9.60 16.67 -11.37
N ALA A 90 -10.57 17.33 -10.74
CA ALA A 90 -10.87 18.75 -10.93
C ALA A 90 -11.63 19.28 -9.71
N SER A 91 -11.15 20.35 -9.08
CA SER A 91 -11.85 21.06 -8.02
C SER A 91 -12.30 22.41 -8.56
N PHE A 92 -13.59 22.54 -8.87
CA PHE A 92 -14.20 23.84 -9.23
C PHE A 92 -14.54 24.66 -7.97
N ALA A 93 -13.79 24.45 -6.87
CA ALA A 93 -14.05 25.09 -5.61
C ALA A 93 -13.88 26.61 -5.74
N GLY A 94 -14.95 27.35 -5.45
CA GLY A 94 -14.98 28.82 -5.58
C GLY A 94 -15.14 29.33 -7.01
N GLU A 95 -15.32 28.46 -8.01
CA GLU A 95 -15.48 28.87 -9.41
C GLU A 95 -16.95 29.14 -9.80
N PHE A 96 -17.90 28.62 -9.01
CA PHE A 96 -19.33 28.86 -9.20
C PHE A 96 -19.84 29.91 -8.18
N GLU A 97 -20.86 30.66 -8.60
CA GLU A 97 -21.41 31.75 -7.78
C GLU A 97 -22.19 31.22 -6.56
N THR A 98 -22.18 32.01 -5.49
CA THR A 98 -22.99 31.80 -4.29
C THR A 98 -23.56 33.14 -3.86
N VAL A 99 -24.88 33.20 -3.66
CA VAL A 99 -25.57 34.42 -3.24
C VAL A 99 -26.05 34.25 -1.80
N LEU A 100 -25.59 35.12 -0.92
CA LEU A 100 -25.89 35.09 0.52
C LEU A 100 -26.94 36.12 0.90
N ASN A 101 -27.53 35.95 2.09
CA ASN A 101 -28.44 36.92 2.71
C ASN A 101 -29.71 37.25 1.89
N VAL A 102 -30.23 36.31 1.10
CA VAL A 102 -31.47 36.54 0.33
C VAL A 102 -32.70 36.29 1.18
N LYS A 103 -33.75 37.11 1.01
CA LYS A 103 -34.93 37.10 1.88
C LYS A 103 -36.21 36.84 1.13
N THR A 104 -36.52 37.65 0.11
CA THR A 104 -37.82 37.60 -0.58
C THR A 104 -37.88 36.49 -1.63
N ASP A 105 -39.09 36.13 -2.07
CA ASP A 105 -39.24 35.12 -3.14
C ASP A 105 -38.60 35.62 -4.44
N GLU A 106 -38.68 36.91 -4.73
CA GLU A 106 -38.09 37.54 -5.91
C GLU A 106 -36.55 37.55 -5.85
N GLU A 107 -35.97 37.85 -4.68
CA GLU A 107 -34.52 37.79 -4.46
C GLU A 107 -34.01 36.36 -4.62
N ILE A 108 -34.71 35.38 -4.04
CA ILE A 108 -34.34 33.97 -4.14
C ILE A 108 -34.44 33.50 -5.60
N GLN A 109 -35.49 33.89 -6.34
CA GLN A 109 -35.63 33.54 -7.75
C GLN A 109 -34.46 34.09 -8.58
N SER A 110 -34.09 35.34 -8.34
CA SER A 110 -32.98 36.01 -9.02
C SER A 110 -31.65 35.30 -8.71
N ALA A 111 -31.41 34.98 -7.43
CA ALA A 111 -30.24 34.24 -6.99
C ALA A 111 -30.16 32.83 -7.58
N ILE A 112 -31.27 32.11 -7.75
CA ILE A 112 -31.30 30.81 -8.43
C ILE A 112 -30.78 30.95 -9.86
N TYR A 113 -31.24 31.96 -10.60
CA TYR A 113 -30.80 32.19 -11.97
C TYR A 113 -29.33 32.61 -12.06
N GLU A 114 -28.86 33.45 -11.15
CA GLU A 114 -27.46 33.87 -11.07
C GLU A 114 -26.53 32.68 -10.84
N VAL A 115 -26.83 31.88 -9.79
CA VAL A 115 -26.10 30.66 -9.48
C VAL A 115 -26.17 29.66 -10.63
N PHE A 116 -27.35 29.45 -11.23
CA PHE A 116 -27.51 28.53 -12.34
C PHE A 116 -26.75 28.97 -13.60
N SER A 117 -26.67 30.27 -13.86
CA SER A 117 -25.98 30.84 -15.03
C SER A 117 -24.46 30.84 -14.87
N SER A 118 -23.95 30.77 -13.63
CA SER A 118 -22.50 30.73 -13.35
C SER A 118 -21.76 29.58 -14.03
N ARG A 119 -22.45 28.50 -14.40
CA ARG A 119 -21.90 27.38 -15.18
C ARG A 119 -21.40 27.76 -16.57
N GLU A 120 -21.88 28.88 -17.09
CA GLU A 120 -21.49 29.43 -18.40
C GLU A 120 -20.43 30.54 -18.28
N SER A 121 -19.96 30.84 -17.07
CA SER A 121 -18.94 31.87 -16.85
C SER A 121 -17.62 31.54 -17.57
N GLU A 122 -16.87 32.58 -17.96
CA GLU A 122 -15.57 32.38 -18.61
C GLU A 122 -14.58 31.62 -17.72
N ARG A 123 -14.66 31.78 -16.39
CA ARG A 123 -13.82 31.07 -15.42
C ARG A 123 -14.07 29.57 -15.44
N VAL A 124 -15.34 29.15 -15.34
CA VAL A 124 -15.73 27.72 -15.43
C VAL A 124 -15.37 27.13 -16.79
N LYS A 125 -15.55 27.90 -17.87
CA LYS A 125 -15.16 27.48 -19.24
C LYS A 125 -13.65 27.29 -19.40
N ALA A 126 -12.86 28.24 -18.90
CA ALA A 126 -11.40 28.16 -18.93
C ALA A 126 -10.90 26.95 -18.13
N TYR A 127 -11.40 26.76 -16.91
CA TYR A 127 -11.02 25.64 -16.05
C TYR A 127 -11.38 24.27 -16.66
N SER A 128 -12.58 24.14 -17.24
CA SER A 128 -13.03 22.92 -17.91
C SER A 128 -12.15 22.53 -19.11
N SER A 129 -11.65 23.54 -19.84
CA SER A 129 -10.78 23.32 -21.01
C SER A 129 -9.40 22.77 -20.63
N VAL A 130 -8.86 23.16 -19.47
CA VAL A 130 -7.57 22.69 -18.96
C VAL A 130 -7.66 21.25 -18.46
N GLN A 131 -8.81 20.86 -17.89
CA GLN A 131 -9.05 19.51 -17.34
C GLN A 131 -9.63 18.51 -18.36
N GLY A 132 -9.86 18.93 -19.61
CA GLY A 132 -10.39 18.06 -20.66
C GLY A 132 -11.82 17.56 -20.43
N MET A 133 -12.65 18.31 -19.69
CA MET A 133 -14.04 17.96 -19.39
C MET A 133 -15.02 18.47 -20.45
N ASP A 134 -16.06 17.69 -20.74
CA ASP A 134 -17.09 18.02 -21.75
C ASP A 134 -17.99 19.19 -21.29
N ARG A 135 -18.54 19.95 -22.26
CA ARG A 135 -19.08 21.31 -22.05
C ARG A 135 -20.42 21.37 -21.30
N SER A 136 -21.12 20.25 -21.07
CA SER A 136 -22.46 20.25 -20.45
C SER A 136 -22.41 20.02 -18.94
N HIS A 137 -22.06 21.04 -18.16
CA HIS A 137 -22.15 20.98 -16.71
C HIS A 137 -23.61 21.06 -16.27
N GLN A 138 -24.20 19.91 -15.92
CA GLN A 138 -25.44 19.90 -15.14
C GLN A 138 -25.10 20.32 -13.71
N ILE A 139 -25.73 21.39 -13.23
CA ILE A 139 -25.56 21.87 -11.86
C ILE A 139 -26.91 21.82 -11.15
N ALA A 140 -26.88 21.36 -9.91
CA ALA A 140 -27.97 21.53 -8.97
C ALA A 140 -27.79 22.87 -8.23
N VAL A 141 -28.89 23.37 -7.65
CA VAL A 141 -28.86 24.58 -6.81
C VAL A 141 -29.33 24.20 -5.41
N VAL A 142 -28.54 24.55 -4.40
CA VAL A 142 -28.86 24.34 -2.99
C VAL A 142 -29.43 25.64 -2.43
N ILE A 143 -30.57 25.54 -1.75
CA ILE A 143 -31.13 26.64 -0.96
C ILE A 143 -31.12 26.20 0.50
N GLN A 144 -30.41 26.96 1.32
CA GLN A 144 -30.17 26.64 2.72
C GLN A 144 -30.43 27.85 3.61
N ILE A 145 -30.90 27.64 4.83
CA ILE A 145 -31.01 28.71 5.83
C ILE A 145 -29.63 29.36 6.05
N MET A 146 -29.58 30.68 5.93
CA MET A 146 -28.38 31.47 6.17
C MET A 146 -28.14 31.64 7.67
N ILE A 147 -26.94 31.29 8.12
CA ILE A 147 -26.52 31.45 9.52
C ILE A 147 -25.81 32.80 9.66
N GLN A 148 -26.44 33.72 10.42
CA GLN A 148 -25.81 34.98 10.82
C GLN A 148 -24.80 34.69 11.93
N SER A 149 -23.57 34.39 11.53
CA SER A 149 -22.54 33.89 12.43
C SER A 149 -21.83 34.99 13.22
N GLU A 150 -21.62 34.72 14.51
CA GLU A 150 -20.70 35.49 15.37
C GLU A 150 -19.25 35.12 15.06
N ILE A 151 -19.01 33.83 14.78
CA ILE A 151 -17.72 33.25 14.40
C ILE A 151 -17.98 32.26 13.29
N SER A 152 -17.14 32.26 12.27
CA SER A 152 -17.17 31.26 11.19
C SER A 152 -15.76 30.86 10.81
N GLY A 153 -15.60 29.66 10.27
CA GLY A 153 -14.28 29.14 9.98
C GLY A 153 -14.26 27.85 9.19
N VAL A 154 -13.05 27.38 8.98
CA VAL A 154 -12.73 26.13 8.31
C VAL A 154 -11.90 25.26 9.24
N LEU A 155 -12.10 23.95 9.16
CA LEU A 155 -11.30 22.94 9.86
C LEU A 155 -10.90 21.83 8.89
N PHE A 156 -9.61 21.53 8.84
CA PHE A 156 -9.06 20.35 8.19
C PHE A 156 -8.80 19.25 9.24
N THR A 157 -9.22 18.01 8.96
CA THR A 157 -9.03 16.89 9.91
C THR A 157 -7.61 16.31 9.91
N ALA A 158 -6.79 16.73 8.94
CA ALA A 158 -5.35 16.52 8.84
C ALA A 158 -4.71 17.80 8.30
N ASP A 159 -3.41 17.99 8.50
CA ASP A 159 -2.70 19.15 7.95
C ASP A 159 -2.67 19.05 6.40
N PRO A 160 -3.30 19.99 5.67
CA PRO A 160 -3.37 19.91 4.21
C PRO A 160 -2.02 20.17 3.52
N ILE A 161 -1.03 20.72 4.24
CA ILE A 161 0.32 21.02 3.75
C ILE A 161 1.24 19.84 4.00
N THR A 162 1.37 19.37 5.24
CA THR A 162 2.31 18.30 5.59
C THR A 162 1.72 16.90 5.46
N GLY A 163 0.40 16.76 5.50
CA GLY A 163 -0.28 15.47 5.64
C GLY A 163 -0.24 14.91 7.07
N SER A 164 0.26 15.67 8.06
CA SER A 164 0.27 15.22 9.45
C SER A 164 -1.13 15.03 10.01
N HIS A 165 -1.34 13.91 10.70
CA HIS A 165 -2.59 13.63 11.40
C HIS A 165 -2.57 14.03 12.86
N GLU A 166 -1.46 14.58 13.39
CA GLU A 166 -1.31 14.83 14.83
C GLU A 166 -2.35 15.81 15.40
N SER A 167 -2.83 16.74 14.58
CA SER A 167 -3.86 17.72 14.93
C SER A 167 -4.86 17.93 13.80
N MET A 168 -6.06 18.37 14.17
CA MET A 168 -6.97 19.05 13.24
C MET A 168 -6.62 20.53 13.25
N THR A 169 -6.42 21.13 12.08
CA THR A 169 -5.95 22.51 11.93
C THR A 169 -7.04 23.35 11.31
N GLY A 170 -7.32 24.52 11.87
CA GLY A 170 -8.38 25.38 11.38
C GLY A 170 -8.06 26.87 11.49
N ASN A 171 -8.88 27.66 10.80
CA ASN A 171 -8.85 29.10 10.83
C ASN A 171 -10.27 29.63 11.03
N PHE A 172 -10.43 30.71 11.78
CA PHE A 172 -11.72 31.38 11.93
C PHE A 172 -11.62 32.90 11.81
N VAL A 173 -12.76 33.53 11.53
CA VAL A 173 -12.97 34.98 11.54
C VAL A 173 -14.20 35.32 12.40
N PHE A 174 -14.28 36.58 12.83
CA PHE A 174 -15.51 37.09 13.46
C PHE A 174 -16.49 37.53 12.37
N GLY A 175 -17.77 37.18 12.52
CA GLY A 175 -18.78 37.45 11.50
C GLY A 175 -18.93 36.32 10.46
N LEU A 176 -19.30 36.69 9.24
CA LEU A 176 -19.61 35.77 8.13
C LEU A 176 -18.35 35.18 7.48
N GLY A 177 -18.45 33.93 7.02
CA GLY A 177 -17.31 33.18 6.47
C GLY A 177 -16.81 33.68 5.12
N GLU A 178 -17.59 34.52 4.43
CA GLU A 178 -17.19 35.15 3.17
C GLU A 178 -15.88 35.94 3.31
N GLN A 179 -15.65 36.56 4.46
CA GLN A 179 -14.41 37.30 4.77
C GLN A 179 -13.16 36.40 4.81
N LEU A 180 -13.33 35.11 5.12
CA LEU A 180 -12.24 34.12 5.12
C LEU A 180 -11.92 33.67 3.68
N VAL A 181 -12.94 33.57 2.83
CA VAL A 181 -12.81 33.13 1.43
C VAL A 181 -12.30 34.27 0.54
N SER A 182 -12.71 35.52 0.79
CA SER A 182 -12.26 36.70 0.05
C SER A 182 -10.84 37.16 0.41
N GLY A 183 -10.30 36.71 1.56
CA GLY A 183 -8.98 37.12 2.06
C GLY A 183 -8.93 38.54 2.62
N GLU A 184 -10.08 39.17 2.87
CA GLU A 184 -10.19 40.56 3.32
C GLU A 184 -9.89 40.75 4.82
N ALA A 185 -9.83 39.67 5.61
CA ALA A 185 -9.53 39.70 7.03
C ALA A 185 -8.40 38.72 7.43
N ASN A 186 -7.61 39.11 8.43
CA ASN A 186 -6.63 38.20 9.04
C ASN A 186 -7.35 37.12 9.84
N ALA A 187 -7.24 35.87 9.40
CA ALA A 187 -7.84 34.74 10.09
C ALA A 187 -7.06 34.36 11.35
N TYR A 188 -7.78 33.84 12.34
CA TYR A 188 -7.22 33.35 13.59
C TYR A 188 -6.96 31.84 13.50
N PRO A 189 -5.70 31.38 13.56
CA PRO A 189 -5.39 29.96 13.50
C PRO A 189 -5.68 29.27 14.83
N PHE A 190 -6.09 28.01 14.75
CA PHE A 190 -6.21 27.13 15.91
C PHE A 190 -5.93 25.67 15.53
N ASN A 191 -5.50 24.89 16.53
CA ASN A 191 -5.25 23.46 16.42
C ASN A 191 -6.03 22.69 17.49
N ILE A 192 -6.49 21.49 17.13
CA ILE A 192 -7.07 20.52 18.07
C ILE A 192 -6.25 19.24 18.01
N MET A 193 -5.40 19.01 19.01
CA MET A 193 -4.50 17.86 19.09
C MET A 193 -5.27 16.54 19.17
N ARG A 194 -4.84 15.52 18.44
CA ARG A 194 -5.37 14.16 18.48
C ARG A 194 -4.47 13.23 19.31
N PRO A 195 -5.01 12.17 19.95
CA PRO A 195 -6.42 11.97 20.29
C PRO A 195 -6.86 12.79 21.52
N LYS A 196 -5.95 13.58 22.13
CA LYS A 196 -6.11 14.22 23.44
C LYS A 196 -7.15 15.36 23.46
N ARG A 197 -7.58 15.86 22.29
CA ARG A 197 -8.52 16.97 22.09
C ARG A 197 -8.07 18.27 22.77
N LYS A 198 -6.76 18.47 22.90
CA LYS A 198 -6.20 19.70 23.46
C LYS A 198 -6.34 20.81 22.42
N TYR A 199 -7.06 21.87 22.77
CA TYR A 199 -7.22 23.06 21.94
C TYR A 199 -6.06 24.04 22.15
N GLU A 200 -5.51 24.54 21.05
CA GLU A 200 -4.48 25.57 21.01
C GLU A 200 -4.92 26.66 20.02
N GLY A 201 -5.14 27.88 20.51
CA GLY A 201 -5.68 28.98 19.72
C GLY A 201 -6.38 30.03 20.60
N PRO A 202 -7.01 31.06 20.01
CA PRO A 202 -7.69 32.11 20.77
C PRO A 202 -8.84 31.59 21.64
N SER A 203 -9.09 32.27 22.75
CA SER A 203 -10.03 31.85 23.80
C SER A 203 -11.51 31.85 23.36
N GLU A 204 -11.83 32.67 22.38
CA GLU A 204 -13.18 33.00 21.89
C GLU A 204 -13.86 31.77 21.29
N PHE A 205 -13.10 30.93 20.58
CA PHE A 205 -13.59 29.68 19.99
C PHE A 205 -13.43 28.44 20.89
N LYS A 206 -12.62 28.52 21.95
CA LYS A 206 -12.27 27.38 22.82
C LYS A 206 -13.48 26.58 23.33
N LYS A 207 -14.60 27.26 23.62
CA LYS A 207 -15.84 26.62 24.11
C LYS A 207 -16.52 25.71 23.07
N TYR A 208 -16.29 25.92 21.78
CA TYR A 208 -16.90 25.14 20.69
C TYR A 208 -15.97 24.06 20.12
N ALA A 209 -14.66 24.17 20.35
CA ALA A 209 -13.65 23.28 19.78
C ALA A 209 -13.92 21.79 20.04
N SER A 210 -14.37 21.43 21.25
CA SER A 210 -14.67 20.02 21.57
C SER A 210 -15.89 19.49 20.81
N GLU A 211 -16.87 20.34 20.53
CA GLU A 211 -18.07 19.96 19.76
C GLU A 211 -17.72 19.82 18.28
N LEU A 212 -16.97 20.77 17.73
CA LEU A 212 -16.47 20.71 16.35
C LEU A 212 -15.59 19.46 16.13
N TYR A 213 -14.67 19.16 17.04
CA TYR A 213 -13.86 17.94 16.99
C TYR A 213 -14.73 16.67 16.87
N LYS A 214 -15.82 16.60 17.63
CA LYS A 214 -16.70 15.43 17.64
C LYS A 214 -17.37 15.25 16.27
N TYR A 215 -17.85 16.32 15.65
CA TYR A 215 -18.43 16.26 14.32
C TYR A 215 -17.38 15.93 13.26
N ALA A 216 -16.23 16.60 13.31
CA ALA A 216 -15.14 16.39 12.36
C ALA A 216 -14.60 14.95 12.38
N TYR A 217 -14.37 14.41 13.58
CA TYR A 217 -13.96 13.01 13.76
C TYR A 217 -15.01 12.03 13.24
N LYS A 218 -16.29 12.31 13.48
CA LYS A 218 -17.40 11.46 13.02
C LYS A 218 -17.52 11.49 11.49
N LEU A 219 -17.37 12.66 10.86
CA LEU A 219 -17.35 12.80 9.40
C LEU A 219 -16.17 12.03 8.79
N GLU A 220 -14.97 12.19 9.35
CA GLU A 220 -13.79 11.44 8.89
C GLU A 220 -14.02 9.91 8.98
N GLU A 221 -14.58 9.40 10.08
CA GLU A 221 -14.91 7.97 10.22
C GLU A 221 -16.01 7.49 9.26
N GLU A 222 -17.05 8.30 9.01
CA GLU A 222 -18.17 7.92 8.14
C GLU A 222 -17.80 7.92 6.65
N TYR A 223 -16.93 8.85 6.22
CA TYR A 223 -16.57 9.03 4.82
C TYR A 223 -15.20 8.45 4.45
N GLY A 224 -14.44 7.94 5.42
CA GLY A 224 -13.18 7.23 5.20
C GLY A 224 -12.08 8.06 4.55
N THR A 225 -12.22 9.38 4.56
CA THR A 225 -11.28 10.34 3.95
C THR A 225 -11.13 11.55 4.87
N HIS A 226 -9.97 12.21 4.83
CA HIS A 226 -9.77 13.45 5.58
C HIS A 226 -10.70 14.54 5.07
N GLN A 227 -11.25 15.34 5.98
CA GLN A 227 -12.30 16.30 5.67
C GLN A 227 -11.81 17.75 5.81
N ASP A 228 -12.21 18.57 4.85
CA ASP A 228 -12.26 20.03 4.90
C ASP A 228 -13.71 20.43 5.26
N ILE A 229 -13.89 21.09 6.40
CA ILE A 229 -15.19 21.37 7.01
C ILE A 229 -15.38 22.87 7.20
N GLU A 230 -16.42 23.42 6.57
CA GLU A 230 -16.89 24.78 6.83
C GLU A 230 -17.91 24.77 7.98
N TRP A 231 -17.75 25.67 8.93
CA TRP A 231 -18.61 25.76 10.11
C TRP A 231 -18.89 27.19 10.52
N ALA A 232 -19.96 27.37 11.29
CA ALA A 232 -20.37 28.66 11.85
C ALA A 232 -20.92 28.50 13.26
N VAL A 233 -20.78 29.55 14.07
CA VAL A 233 -21.39 29.69 15.39
C VAL A 233 -22.35 30.86 15.36
N SER A 234 -23.59 30.63 15.79
CA SER A 234 -24.60 31.67 15.95
C SER A 234 -25.46 31.39 17.18
N ASN A 235 -25.71 32.41 18.00
CA ASN A 235 -26.49 32.30 19.24
C ASN A 235 -25.99 31.17 20.16
N GLY A 236 -24.67 31.03 20.25
CA GLY A 236 -24.05 29.98 21.07
C GLY A 236 -24.11 28.56 20.52
N LYS A 237 -24.61 28.34 19.30
CA LYS A 237 -24.74 27.02 18.67
C LYS A 237 -23.81 26.87 17.46
N LEU A 238 -23.13 25.72 17.37
CA LEU A 238 -22.31 25.34 16.23
C LEU A 238 -23.16 24.73 15.10
N TYR A 239 -22.85 25.10 13.87
CA TYR A 239 -23.45 24.59 12.64
C TYR A 239 -22.38 24.11 11.67
N ILE A 240 -22.65 23.01 10.97
CA ILE A 240 -21.81 22.54 9.85
C ILE A 240 -22.44 23.05 8.55
N LEU A 241 -21.67 23.84 7.81
CA LEU A 241 -22.12 24.48 6.57
C LEU A 241 -21.70 23.70 5.33
N GLN A 242 -20.61 22.94 5.42
CA GLN A 242 -20.10 22.08 4.36
C GLN A 242 -19.09 21.08 4.93
N ALA A 243 -18.93 19.94 4.28
CA ALA A 243 -17.80 19.03 4.49
C ALA A 243 -17.41 18.44 3.14
N ARG A 244 -16.13 18.25 2.87
CA ARG A 244 -15.62 17.65 1.63
C ARG A 244 -14.27 16.98 1.86
N PRO A 245 -13.86 16.01 1.03
CA PRO A 245 -12.53 15.42 1.13
C PRO A 245 -11.42 16.46 0.91
N ILE A 246 -10.30 16.35 1.65
CA ILE A 246 -9.09 17.14 1.39
C ILE A 246 -8.45 16.62 0.11
N THR A 247 -8.56 17.38 -0.98
CA THR A 247 -8.14 16.94 -2.32
C THR A 247 -6.62 16.77 -2.48
N THR A 248 -5.83 17.40 -1.62
CA THR A 248 -4.36 17.23 -1.57
C THR A 248 -3.94 15.94 -0.84
N LEU A 249 -4.86 15.27 -0.14
CA LEU A 249 -4.63 14.04 0.62
C LEU A 249 -5.51 12.90 0.07
N ILE A 250 -5.26 12.55 -1.20
CA ILE A 250 -5.96 11.46 -1.89
C ILE A 250 -4.93 10.44 -2.38
N THR A 251 -5.13 9.17 -2.02
CA THR A 251 -4.26 8.04 -2.38
C THR A 251 -4.23 7.75 -3.88
N GLY A 252 -5.32 8.00 -4.61
CA GLY A 252 -5.37 7.73 -6.04
C GLY A 252 -6.78 7.68 -6.64
N ASN A 253 -6.84 7.21 -7.88
CA ASN A 253 -8.05 7.02 -8.67
C ASN A 253 -8.07 5.59 -9.25
N PRO A 254 -9.00 4.72 -8.80
CA PRO A 254 -9.08 3.33 -9.26
C PRO A 254 -9.50 3.21 -10.74
N ASP A 255 -10.26 4.15 -11.28
CA ASP A 255 -10.71 4.15 -12.68
C ASP A 255 -9.53 4.33 -13.64
N THR A 256 -8.51 5.08 -13.23
CA THR A 256 -7.31 5.30 -14.05
C THR A 256 -6.13 4.43 -13.63
N TYR A 257 -6.18 3.80 -12.45
CA TYR A 257 -5.04 3.15 -11.80
C TYR A 257 -3.88 4.11 -11.46
N GLU A 258 -4.17 5.42 -11.36
CA GLU A 258 -3.24 6.38 -10.77
C GLU A 258 -3.28 6.26 -9.25
N TRP A 259 -2.26 5.68 -8.61
CA TRP A 259 -2.31 5.26 -7.22
C TRP A 259 -0.96 5.42 -6.53
N ASN A 260 -0.98 6.04 -5.37
CA ASN A 260 0.14 6.29 -4.48
C ASN A 260 -0.34 6.56 -3.05
N ASP A 261 -0.30 5.55 -2.20
CA ASP A 261 -0.75 5.63 -0.79
C ASP A 261 0.06 6.63 0.05
N THR A 262 1.26 7.06 -0.41
CA THR A 262 2.04 8.07 0.31
C THR A 262 1.40 9.46 0.28
N LEU A 263 0.44 9.69 -0.62
CA LEU A 263 -0.22 10.99 -0.75
C LEU A 263 -1.30 11.21 0.32
N ASP A 264 -1.74 10.17 1.04
CA ASP A 264 -2.79 10.25 2.07
C ASP A 264 -2.35 11.02 3.32
N GLY A 265 -1.05 11.03 3.61
CA GLY A 265 -0.54 11.68 4.80
C GLY A 265 0.94 11.45 5.05
N ASP A 266 1.41 11.98 6.18
CA ASP A 266 2.78 11.82 6.64
C ASP A 266 2.94 10.47 7.36
N PHE A 267 3.56 9.52 6.68
CA PHE A 267 3.78 8.16 7.17
C PHE A 267 5.17 7.65 6.80
N LEU A 268 5.59 6.60 7.50
CA LEU A 268 6.77 5.82 7.18
C LEU A 268 6.38 4.49 6.52
N TRP A 269 6.76 4.35 5.26
CA TRP A 269 6.54 3.18 4.43
C TRP A 269 7.84 2.41 4.23
N THR A 270 7.77 1.08 4.18
CA THR A 270 8.93 0.24 3.85
C THR A 270 8.57 -0.92 2.93
N ASN A 271 9.44 -1.23 1.96
CA ASN A 271 9.32 -2.43 1.14
C ASN A 271 10.44 -3.45 1.38
N THR A 272 11.34 -3.28 2.36
CA THR A 272 12.55 -4.11 2.50
C THR A 272 12.26 -5.61 2.52
N ASN A 273 11.22 -6.05 3.22
CA ASN A 273 10.83 -7.46 3.28
C ASN A 273 9.79 -7.85 2.23
N VAL A 274 8.77 -7.00 2.05
CA VAL A 274 7.67 -7.31 1.13
C VAL A 274 8.14 -7.24 -0.33
N GLY A 275 9.01 -6.28 -0.67
CA GLY A 275 9.60 -6.12 -1.99
C GLY A 275 10.56 -7.23 -2.39
N GLU A 276 11.14 -7.99 -1.45
CA GLU A 276 11.86 -9.24 -1.78
C GLU A 276 10.89 -10.33 -2.25
N ALA A 277 9.71 -10.43 -1.64
CA ALA A 277 8.70 -11.45 -1.96
C ALA A 277 7.77 -11.04 -3.11
N MET A 278 7.52 -9.75 -3.27
CA MET A 278 6.51 -9.12 -4.11
C MET A 278 7.14 -7.90 -4.80
N SER A 279 8.14 -8.16 -5.65
CA SER A 279 8.98 -7.14 -6.30
C SER A 279 8.32 -6.45 -7.51
N ASP A 280 7.27 -7.05 -8.07
CA ASP A 280 6.66 -6.60 -9.32
C ASP A 280 5.86 -5.31 -9.17
N VAL A 281 5.64 -4.65 -10.32
CA VAL A 281 4.48 -3.78 -10.48
C VAL A 281 3.27 -4.66 -10.70
N PHE A 282 2.33 -4.59 -9.77
CA PHE A 282 1.12 -5.39 -9.84
C PHE A 282 0.12 -4.84 -10.84
N THR A 283 -0.63 -5.74 -11.48
CA THR A 283 -1.86 -5.37 -12.17
C THR A 283 -3.01 -5.16 -11.17
N PRO A 284 -4.09 -4.43 -11.53
CA PRO A 284 -5.26 -4.26 -10.67
C PRO A 284 -5.79 -5.57 -10.06
N LEU A 285 -5.84 -6.65 -10.86
CA LEU A 285 -6.32 -7.95 -10.39
C LEU A 285 -5.41 -8.54 -9.32
N SER A 286 -4.12 -8.67 -9.61
CA SER A 286 -3.12 -9.18 -8.65
C SER A 286 -3.18 -8.39 -7.35
N TRP A 287 -3.20 -7.06 -7.46
CA TRP A 287 -3.26 -6.16 -6.32
C TRP A 287 -4.51 -6.37 -5.46
N SER A 288 -5.68 -6.47 -6.10
CA SER A 288 -6.96 -6.63 -5.39
C SER A 288 -7.06 -7.92 -4.58
N ILE A 289 -6.44 -9.00 -5.06
CA ILE A 289 -6.40 -10.27 -4.35
C ILE A 289 -5.41 -10.18 -3.16
N ILE A 290 -4.24 -9.56 -3.36
CA ILE A 290 -3.29 -9.30 -2.27
C ILE A 290 -3.95 -8.43 -1.18
N ARG A 291 -4.70 -7.39 -1.56
CA ARG A 291 -5.49 -6.57 -0.64
C ARG A 291 -6.48 -7.41 0.17
N ALA A 292 -7.24 -8.29 -0.48
CA ALA A 292 -8.20 -9.16 0.20
C ALA A 292 -7.53 -10.11 1.21
N LEU A 293 -6.35 -10.64 0.89
CA LEU A 293 -5.55 -11.45 1.82
C LEU A 293 -5.09 -10.63 3.05
N ASP A 294 -4.67 -9.40 2.83
CA ASP A 294 -4.21 -8.53 3.92
C ASP A 294 -5.37 -8.09 4.82
N GLU A 295 -6.55 -7.83 4.25
CA GLU A 295 -7.79 -7.53 4.99
C GLU A 295 -8.24 -8.69 5.88
N GLU A 296 -8.13 -9.94 5.40
CA GLU A 296 -8.46 -11.14 6.17
C GLU A 296 -7.60 -11.30 7.43
N GLN A 297 -6.31 -10.95 7.36
CA GLN A 297 -5.39 -11.06 8.48
C GLN A 297 -5.24 -9.77 9.31
N MET A 298 -5.77 -8.65 8.83
CA MET A 298 -5.67 -7.34 9.46
C MET A 298 -6.16 -7.37 10.91
N THR A 299 -5.27 -6.97 11.84
CA THR A 299 -5.64 -6.77 13.25
C THR A 299 -5.85 -5.32 13.62
N ILE A 300 -4.97 -4.44 13.14
CA ILE A 300 -5.00 -3.01 13.45
C ILE A 300 -5.82 -2.33 12.34
N PRO A 301 -6.91 -1.60 12.66
CA PRO A 301 -7.70 -0.93 11.63
C PRO A 301 -6.84 -0.01 10.74
N GLY A 302 -7.00 -0.12 9.41
CA GLY A 302 -6.25 0.68 8.42
C GLY A 302 -4.79 0.24 8.21
N TYR A 303 -4.27 -0.69 9.01
CA TYR A 303 -2.90 -1.19 8.83
C TYR A 303 -2.88 -2.42 7.93
N TYR A 304 -2.15 -2.28 6.84
CA TYR A 304 -1.92 -3.30 5.84
C TYR A 304 -0.46 -3.75 5.91
N LEU A 305 -0.23 -5.05 6.07
CA LEU A 305 1.10 -5.61 6.23
C LEU A 305 1.88 -5.63 4.91
N PHE A 306 1.22 -5.92 3.79
CA PHE A 306 1.89 -6.10 2.50
C PHE A 306 1.09 -5.55 1.31
N SER A 307 0.02 -4.78 1.58
CA SER A 307 -0.82 -4.16 0.55
C SER A 307 -0.83 -2.63 0.63
N GLY A 308 0.25 -1.95 1.00
CA GLY A 308 0.40 -0.51 0.69
C GLY A 308 0.80 -0.33 -0.78
N ASN A 309 0.07 0.45 -1.57
CA ASN A 309 0.31 0.62 -3.01
C ASN A 309 1.04 1.93 -3.31
N ILE A 310 2.29 1.84 -3.74
CA ILE A 310 3.05 2.98 -4.25
C ILE A 310 3.37 2.71 -5.71
N CYS A 311 2.57 3.28 -6.62
CA CYS A 311 2.73 3.10 -8.07
C CYS A 311 2.82 1.62 -8.48
N GLY A 312 1.87 0.82 -8.01
CA GLY A 312 1.74 -0.61 -8.28
C GLY A 312 2.68 -1.51 -7.48
N ARG A 313 3.53 -0.97 -6.59
CA ARG A 313 4.47 -1.76 -5.77
C ARG A 313 4.00 -1.87 -4.33
N ALA A 314 4.29 -3.00 -3.70
CA ALA A 314 3.87 -3.32 -2.34
C ALA A 314 4.79 -2.68 -1.27
N TYR A 315 4.17 -2.03 -0.29
CA TYR A 315 4.82 -1.42 0.88
C TYR A 315 4.04 -1.71 2.16
N THR A 316 4.73 -1.63 3.30
CA THR A 316 4.16 -1.71 4.65
C THR A 316 4.18 -0.32 5.29
N ASN A 317 3.05 0.17 5.80
CA ASN A 317 3.00 1.41 6.59
C ASN A 317 3.33 1.13 8.06
N ILE A 318 4.60 1.28 8.44
CA ILE A 318 5.05 0.95 9.80
C ILE A 318 4.63 2.01 10.83
N SER A 319 4.33 3.24 10.41
CA SER A 319 3.78 4.27 11.29
C SER A 319 2.52 3.80 12.01
N TYR A 320 1.58 3.15 11.30
CA TYR A 320 0.38 2.59 11.93
C TYR A 320 0.68 1.52 12.99
N ALA A 321 1.59 0.59 12.71
CA ALA A 321 1.97 -0.45 13.68
C ALA A 321 2.63 0.16 14.94
N LEU A 322 3.52 1.13 14.72
CA LEU A 322 4.25 1.81 15.79
C LEU A 322 3.36 2.70 16.66
N SER A 323 2.31 3.26 16.08
CA SER A 323 1.36 4.13 16.77
C SER A 323 0.58 3.44 17.90
N LEU A 324 0.59 2.10 17.96
CA LEU A 324 0.07 1.35 19.10
C LEU A 324 0.77 1.70 20.42
N TYR A 325 2.09 1.84 20.39
CA TYR A 325 2.90 2.03 21.59
C TYR A 325 2.56 3.34 22.32
N PRO A 326 2.60 4.52 21.69
CA PRO A 326 2.22 5.77 22.34
C PRO A 326 0.74 5.79 22.70
N ALA A 327 -0.14 5.15 21.93
CA ALA A 327 -1.57 5.02 22.29
C ALA A 327 -1.80 4.25 23.61
N PHE A 328 -0.86 3.38 23.99
CA PHE A 328 -0.84 2.67 25.28
C PHE A 328 0.19 3.23 26.28
N GLY A 329 0.78 4.39 26.01
CA GLY A 329 1.72 5.07 26.92
C GLY A 329 3.12 4.44 26.99
N LYS A 330 3.53 3.70 25.96
CA LYS A 330 4.87 3.10 25.84
C LYS A 330 5.75 3.92 24.89
N ASP A 331 7.03 4.00 25.22
CA ASP A 331 8.04 4.63 24.36
C ASP A 331 8.39 3.75 23.15
N ILE A 332 8.64 4.38 22.01
CA ILE A 332 8.95 3.75 20.72
C ILE A 332 10.46 3.54 20.55
N LYS A 333 11.32 4.35 21.20
CA LYS A 333 12.78 4.36 20.94
C LYS A 333 13.44 2.99 21.05
N SER A 334 13.08 2.21 22.07
CA SER A 334 13.63 0.86 22.26
C SER A 334 13.23 -0.13 21.16
N LEU A 335 12.11 0.11 20.48
CA LEU A 335 11.56 -0.76 19.43
C LEU A 335 12.17 -0.45 18.06
N ILE A 336 12.54 0.80 17.79
CA ILE A 336 13.17 1.23 16.54
C ILE A 336 14.44 0.40 16.28
N LYS A 337 15.26 0.19 17.32
CA LYS A 337 16.47 -0.63 17.21
C LYS A 337 16.16 -2.06 16.76
N THR A 338 15.21 -2.73 17.41
CA THR A 338 14.77 -4.08 17.02
C THR A 338 14.15 -4.10 15.62
N MET A 339 13.45 -3.04 15.23
CA MET A 339 12.83 -2.92 13.91
C MET A 339 13.85 -2.72 12.80
N SER A 340 14.97 -2.04 13.06
CA SER A 340 16.03 -1.88 12.06
C SER A 340 16.66 -3.21 11.63
N GLU A 341 16.65 -4.22 12.51
CA GLU A 341 17.09 -5.58 12.17
C GLU A 341 16.09 -6.31 11.27
N VAL A 342 14.83 -5.92 11.31
CA VAL A 342 13.73 -6.54 10.55
C VAL A 342 13.49 -5.81 9.23
N PHE A 343 13.48 -4.48 9.23
CA PHE A 343 13.09 -3.64 8.10
C PHE A 343 14.27 -2.94 7.41
N GLY A 344 15.50 -3.19 7.86
CA GLY A 344 16.72 -2.53 7.36
C GLY A 344 17.11 -1.30 8.18
N GLN A 345 18.31 -0.79 7.94
CA GLN A 345 18.82 0.41 8.62
C GLN A 345 17.98 1.63 8.19
N MET A 346 17.24 2.20 9.15
CA MET A 346 16.66 3.52 9.02
C MET A 346 17.72 4.54 9.46
N PRO A 347 17.93 5.65 8.72
CA PRO A 347 18.75 6.76 9.21
C PRO A 347 18.26 7.20 10.59
N GLU A 348 19.17 7.46 11.52
CA GLU A 348 18.84 7.84 12.91
C GLU A 348 18.05 9.15 12.98
N GLU A 349 18.17 9.97 11.93
CA GLU A 349 17.53 11.27 11.79
C GLU A 349 16.07 11.20 11.29
N ILE A 350 15.63 10.07 10.72
CA ILE A 350 14.24 9.94 10.25
C ILE A 350 13.30 9.93 11.45
N GLU A 351 12.46 10.96 11.54
CA GLU A 351 11.38 11.01 12.51
C GLU A 351 10.21 10.14 12.03
N ILE A 352 9.77 9.22 12.88
CA ILE A 352 8.66 8.31 12.58
C ILE A 352 7.34 9.02 12.86
N PRO A 353 6.51 9.32 11.84
CA PRO A 353 5.20 9.92 12.05
C PRO A 353 4.28 8.95 12.81
N ILE A 354 3.53 9.47 13.78
CA ILE A 354 2.62 8.67 14.60
C ILE A 354 1.17 9.04 14.30
N TYR A 355 0.38 8.02 13.96
CA TYR A 355 -1.05 8.15 13.78
C TYR A 355 -1.77 8.21 15.15
N PRO A 356 -2.63 9.21 15.39
CA PRO A 356 -3.15 9.49 16.72
C PRO A 356 -4.37 8.61 17.07
N PHE A 357 -4.15 7.31 17.21
CA PHE A 357 -5.23 6.38 17.54
C PHE A 357 -5.96 6.74 18.85
N SER A 358 -7.29 6.71 18.80
CA SER A 358 -8.10 6.65 20.01
C SER A 358 -7.92 5.30 20.70
N LYS A 359 -7.43 5.29 21.95
CA LYS A 359 -7.24 4.04 22.72
C LYS A 359 -8.52 3.18 22.78
N LEU A 360 -9.67 3.81 23.01
CA LEU A 360 -10.95 3.10 23.07
C LEU A 360 -11.37 2.58 21.68
N GLY A 361 -11.20 3.42 20.64
CA GLY A 361 -11.49 3.04 19.26
C GLY A 361 -10.64 1.84 18.81
N LEU A 362 -9.36 1.87 19.17
CA LEU A 362 -8.41 0.80 18.87
C LEU A 362 -8.75 -0.50 19.60
N ILE A 363 -9.06 -0.47 20.90
CA ILE A 363 -9.50 -1.67 21.64
C ILE A 363 -10.77 -2.25 20.99
N LYS A 364 -11.76 -1.41 20.68
CA LYS A 364 -13.03 -1.84 20.08
C LYS A 364 -12.81 -2.46 18.69
N GLY A 365 -11.97 -1.85 17.86
CA GLY A 365 -11.65 -2.34 16.52
C GLY A 365 -10.78 -3.61 16.50
N MET A 366 -9.82 -3.72 17.42
CA MET A 366 -8.87 -4.84 17.46
C MET A 366 -9.42 -6.09 18.16
N ALA A 367 -10.26 -5.97 19.19
CA ALA A 367 -10.73 -7.11 19.98
C ALA A 367 -11.35 -8.25 19.14
N PRO A 368 -12.32 -8.01 18.23
CA PRO A 368 -12.87 -9.07 17.39
C PRO A 368 -11.84 -9.64 16.41
N LYS A 369 -11.01 -8.78 15.80
CA LYS A 369 -9.97 -9.17 14.84
C LYS A 369 -8.88 -10.03 15.49
N LEU A 370 -8.49 -9.71 16.73
CA LEU A 370 -7.51 -10.48 17.48
C LEU A 370 -8.03 -11.87 17.85
N LYS A 371 -9.32 -11.97 18.23
CA LYS A 371 -9.98 -13.26 18.46
C LYS A 371 -10.01 -14.10 17.19
N HIS A 372 -10.36 -13.50 16.05
CA HIS A 372 -10.34 -14.14 14.73
C HIS A 372 -8.93 -14.66 14.39
N ARG A 373 -7.93 -13.80 14.50
CA ARG A 373 -6.52 -14.15 14.26
C ARG A 373 -6.03 -15.28 15.15
N LEU A 374 -6.31 -15.24 16.45
CA LEU A 374 -5.89 -16.31 17.37
C LEU A 374 -6.53 -17.65 17.00
N LYS A 375 -7.84 -17.66 16.71
CA LYS A 375 -8.55 -18.85 16.28
C LYS A 375 -7.94 -19.45 15.01
N ASN A 376 -7.71 -18.62 13.99
CA ASN A 376 -7.18 -19.10 12.70
C ASN A 376 -5.73 -19.54 12.80
N ILE A 377 -4.88 -18.85 13.57
CA ILE A 377 -3.50 -19.30 13.76
C ILE A 377 -3.44 -20.66 14.48
N ILE A 378 -4.27 -20.88 15.51
CA ILE A 378 -4.31 -22.18 16.21
C ILE A 378 -4.75 -23.28 15.24
N LYS A 379 -5.82 -23.05 14.50
CA LYS A 379 -6.32 -23.97 13.47
C LYS A 379 -5.22 -24.27 12.44
N ALA A 380 -4.66 -23.23 11.83
CA ALA A 380 -3.63 -23.34 10.81
C ALA A 380 -2.38 -24.07 11.31
N SER A 381 -1.96 -23.83 12.56
CA SER A 381 -0.80 -24.50 13.15
C SER A 381 -0.97 -26.02 13.23
N ASN A 382 -2.20 -26.51 13.44
CA ASN A 382 -2.51 -27.93 13.49
C ASN A 382 -2.59 -28.55 12.08
N GLU A 383 -2.99 -27.76 11.08
CA GLU A 383 -3.19 -28.20 9.69
C GLU A 383 -1.92 -28.15 8.83
N ILE A 384 -0.82 -27.58 9.34
CA ILE A 384 0.45 -27.44 8.61
C ILE A 384 0.92 -28.76 7.96
N PRO A 385 1.04 -29.90 8.68
CA PRO A 385 1.63 -31.11 8.09
C PRO A 385 0.79 -31.67 6.94
N GLU A 386 -0.54 -31.71 7.13
CA GLU A 386 -1.50 -32.14 6.12
C GLU A 386 -1.46 -31.21 4.90
N HIS A 387 -1.46 -29.89 5.12
CA HIS A 387 -1.40 -28.92 4.03
C HIS A 387 -0.12 -29.03 3.20
N LEU A 388 1.05 -29.18 3.83
CA LEU A 388 2.30 -29.35 3.10
C LEU A 388 2.30 -30.61 2.21
N ASN A 389 1.63 -31.67 2.66
CA ASN A 389 1.52 -32.92 1.91
C ASN A 389 0.50 -32.84 0.76
N GLU A 390 -0.65 -32.17 0.98
CA GLU A 390 -1.77 -32.20 0.05
C GLU A 390 -1.80 -31.03 -0.96
N SER A 391 -1.19 -29.89 -0.62
CA SER A 391 -1.27 -28.66 -1.41
C SER A 391 -0.90 -28.81 -2.88
N PRO A 392 0.18 -29.54 -3.26
CA PRO A 392 0.53 -29.71 -4.66
C PRO A 392 -0.60 -30.37 -5.48
N ASN A 393 -1.19 -31.43 -4.96
CA ASN A 393 -2.27 -32.15 -5.63
C ASN A 393 -3.59 -31.37 -5.61
N LEU A 394 -3.87 -30.64 -4.52
CA LEU A 394 -5.04 -29.79 -4.43
C LEU A 394 -4.99 -28.63 -5.45
N CYS A 395 -3.85 -27.93 -5.55
CA CYS A 395 -3.68 -26.84 -6.51
C CYS A 395 -3.83 -27.33 -7.95
N ARG A 396 -3.28 -28.51 -8.28
CA ARG A 396 -3.42 -29.12 -9.60
C ARG A 396 -4.88 -29.41 -9.94
N ARG A 397 -5.58 -30.16 -9.06
CA ARG A 397 -6.99 -30.49 -9.26
C ARG A 397 -7.86 -29.24 -9.37
N MET A 398 -7.65 -28.25 -8.51
CA MET A 398 -8.42 -26.99 -8.56
C MET A 398 -8.17 -26.25 -9.87
N THR A 399 -6.93 -26.21 -10.35
CA THR A 399 -6.58 -25.63 -11.66
C THR A 399 -7.26 -26.37 -12.83
N GLU A 400 -7.30 -27.70 -12.79
CA GLU A 400 -7.99 -28.53 -13.78
C GLU A 400 -9.51 -28.28 -13.75
N THR A 401 -10.13 -28.29 -12.57
CA THR A 401 -11.55 -27.95 -12.38
C THR A 401 -11.88 -26.59 -12.96
N ILE A 402 -11.08 -25.56 -12.68
CA ILE A 402 -11.28 -24.21 -13.21
C ILE A 402 -11.27 -24.21 -14.75
N LYS A 403 -10.33 -24.94 -15.38
CA LYS A 403 -10.24 -25.01 -16.84
C LYS A 403 -11.48 -25.65 -17.48
N GLU A 404 -12.10 -26.61 -16.78
CA GLU A 404 -13.27 -27.35 -17.26
C GLU A 404 -14.59 -26.56 -17.17
N VAL A 405 -14.68 -25.57 -16.28
CA VAL A 405 -15.86 -24.70 -16.09
C VAL A 405 -16.41 -24.19 -17.44
N LYS A 406 -17.74 -24.19 -17.61
CA LYS A 406 -18.37 -23.78 -18.87
C LYS A 406 -19.20 -22.51 -18.75
N THR A 407 -19.65 -22.14 -17.55
CA THR A 407 -20.52 -20.99 -17.33
C THR A 407 -19.90 -19.95 -16.40
N LYS A 408 -20.37 -18.70 -16.50
CA LYS A 408 -19.87 -17.60 -15.66
C LYS A 408 -20.31 -17.79 -14.20
N GLU A 409 -21.51 -18.32 -14.01
CA GLU A 409 -22.12 -18.61 -12.72
C GLU A 409 -21.34 -19.69 -11.97
N GLU A 410 -20.96 -20.78 -12.65
CA GLU A 410 -20.08 -21.83 -12.10
C GLU A 410 -18.74 -21.25 -11.65
N LEU A 411 -18.14 -20.35 -12.44
CA LEU A 411 -16.85 -19.75 -12.10
C LEU A 411 -16.95 -18.82 -10.88
N ILE A 412 -18.03 -18.03 -10.78
CA ILE A 412 -18.32 -17.19 -9.61
C ILE A 412 -18.52 -18.05 -8.36
N ASP A 413 -19.27 -19.14 -8.47
CA ASP A 413 -19.51 -20.04 -7.36
C ASP A 413 -18.20 -20.65 -6.87
N LEU A 414 -17.41 -21.22 -7.78
CA LEU A 414 -16.10 -21.81 -7.48
C LEU A 414 -15.14 -20.81 -6.81
N TRP A 415 -15.15 -19.54 -7.24
CA TRP A 415 -14.38 -18.48 -6.57
C TRP A 415 -14.78 -18.32 -5.10
N LYS A 416 -16.08 -18.22 -4.83
CA LYS A 416 -16.63 -17.94 -3.50
C LYS A 416 -16.52 -19.15 -2.56
N THR A 417 -16.73 -20.35 -3.07
CA THR A 417 -16.86 -21.57 -2.26
C THR A 417 -15.52 -22.30 -2.07
N GLU A 418 -14.60 -22.20 -3.03
CA GLU A 418 -13.36 -22.97 -3.02
C GLU A 418 -12.10 -22.08 -3.10
N ILE A 419 -11.97 -21.25 -4.13
CA ILE A 419 -10.70 -20.56 -4.45
C ILE A 419 -10.34 -19.52 -3.38
N LEU A 420 -11.26 -18.61 -3.04
CA LEU A 420 -11.01 -17.58 -2.04
C LEU A 420 -10.80 -18.18 -0.63
N PRO A 421 -11.62 -19.14 -0.15
CA PRO A 421 -11.35 -19.83 1.11
C PRO A 421 -10.01 -20.56 1.14
N PHE A 422 -9.59 -21.17 0.02
CA PHE A 422 -8.29 -21.84 -0.09
C PHE A 422 -7.13 -20.85 0.03
N ASN A 423 -7.24 -19.69 -0.62
CA ASN A 423 -6.29 -18.58 -0.49
C ASN A 423 -6.14 -18.12 0.97
N PHE A 424 -7.26 -17.93 1.69
CA PHE A 424 -7.22 -17.58 3.12
C PHE A 424 -6.60 -18.68 3.98
N LYS A 425 -6.92 -19.96 3.72
CA LYS A 425 -6.29 -21.09 4.42
C LYS A 425 -4.76 -21.09 4.23
N ALA A 426 -4.30 -20.97 2.99
CA ALA A 426 -2.88 -20.94 2.66
C ALA A 426 -2.15 -19.75 3.34
N LEU A 427 -2.75 -18.56 3.34
CA LEU A 427 -2.25 -17.39 4.06
C LEU A 427 -2.09 -17.68 5.56
N TRP A 428 -3.14 -18.20 6.22
CA TRP A 428 -3.09 -18.47 7.66
C TRP A 428 -2.02 -19.50 8.02
N ILE A 429 -1.79 -20.50 7.17
CA ILE A 429 -0.73 -21.50 7.32
C ILE A 429 0.65 -20.88 7.15
N ALA A 430 0.85 -20.02 6.14
CA ALA A 430 2.10 -19.28 5.97
C ALA A 430 2.43 -18.42 7.20
N LEU A 431 1.43 -17.69 7.71
CA LEU A 431 1.58 -16.87 8.93
C LEU A 431 1.89 -17.72 10.17
N ALA A 432 1.26 -18.89 10.32
CA ALA A 432 1.52 -19.81 11.43
C ALA A 432 2.94 -20.40 11.38
N GLY A 433 3.41 -20.83 10.21
CA GLY A 433 4.75 -21.39 10.04
C GLY A 433 5.87 -20.37 10.30
N GLY A 434 5.67 -19.10 9.95
CA GLY A 434 6.64 -18.03 10.21
C GLY A 434 6.82 -17.66 11.69
N ARG A 435 5.84 -17.91 12.57
CA ARG A 435 5.89 -17.50 13.99
C ARG A 435 7.06 -18.11 14.77
N LYS A 436 7.50 -19.31 14.40
CA LYS A 436 8.59 -20.00 15.10
C LYS A 436 9.94 -19.30 14.90
N MET A 437 10.10 -18.45 13.88
CA MET A 437 11.37 -17.75 13.61
C MET A 437 11.74 -16.68 14.63
N VAL A 438 10.82 -16.28 15.52
CA VAL A 438 11.12 -15.29 16.58
C VAL A 438 12.27 -15.75 17.50
N ILE A 439 12.52 -17.06 17.61
CA ILE A 439 13.62 -17.61 18.41
C ILE A 439 15.01 -17.37 17.78
N ALA A 440 15.08 -17.05 16.49
CA ALA A 440 16.33 -16.89 15.75
C ALA A 440 17.14 -15.66 16.22
N ASN A 441 16.47 -14.51 16.41
CA ASN A 441 17.13 -13.29 16.85
C ASN A 441 17.74 -13.46 18.25
N LYS A 442 16.99 -14.08 19.17
CA LYS A 442 17.50 -14.37 20.51
C LYS A 442 18.73 -15.28 20.48
N LEU A 443 18.74 -16.31 19.62
CA LEU A 443 19.90 -17.18 19.47
C LEU A 443 21.11 -16.40 18.92
N LYS A 444 20.91 -15.55 17.90
CA LYS A 444 21.96 -14.73 17.31
C LYS A 444 22.65 -13.86 18.36
N ASP A 445 21.88 -13.15 19.16
CA ASP A 445 22.42 -12.25 20.20
C ASP A 445 23.21 -13.00 21.27
N GLU A 446 22.77 -14.20 21.64
CA GLU A 446 23.47 -15.06 22.59
C GLU A 446 24.75 -15.64 21.99
N LEU A 447 24.73 -16.07 20.73
CA LEU A 447 25.90 -16.61 20.03
C LEU A 447 26.97 -15.54 19.78
N ILE A 448 26.60 -14.32 19.39
CA ILE A 448 27.57 -13.23 19.15
C ILE A 448 28.42 -12.97 20.40
N LYS A 449 27.80 -13.03 21.59
CA LYS A 449 28.50 -12.81 22.86
C LYS A 449 29.49 -13.91 23.21
N VAL A 450 29.33 -15.10 22.63
CA VAL A 450 30.11 -16.30 22.97
C VAL A 450 31.12 -16.60 21.86
N ALA A 451 30.65 -16.77 20.63
CA ALA A 451 31.46 -17.18 19.49
C ALA A 451 32.00 -16.01 18.64
N GLY A 452 31.56 -14.78 18.90
CA GLY A 452 31.84 -13.65 18.03
C GLY A 452 31.00 -13.66 16.75
N ILE A 453 31.11 -12.60 15.95
CA ILE A 453 30.22 -12.35 14.80
C ILE A 453 30.44 -13.36 13.68
N GLU A 454 31.70 -13.68 13.37
CA GLU A 454 32.06 -14.54 12.24
C GLU A 454 31.58 -16.00 12.42
N ASP A 455 31.90 -16.60 13.58
CA ASP A 455 31.45 -17.96 13.89
C ASP A 455 29.93 -18.01 14.10
N THR A 456 29.30 -16.95 14.65
CA THR A 456 27.83 -16.91 14.75
C THR A 456 27.18 -16.93 13.37
N ASN A 457 27.67 -16.12 12.44
CA ASN A 457 27.14 -16.08 11.08
C ASN A 457 27.33 -17.43 10.36
N THR A 458 28.46 -18.11 10.59
CA THR A 458 28.75 -19.44 10.04
C THR A 458 27.90 -20.55 10.67
N LEU A 459 27.63 -20.47 11.98
CA LEU A 459 26.74 -21.42 12.66
C LEU A 459 25.27 -21.24 12.27
N MET A 460 24.88 -19.99 12.00
CA MET A 460 23.53 -19.65 11.54
C MET A 460 23.35 -19.79 10.02
N SER A 461 24.42 -19.96 9.24
CA SER A 461 24.33 -20.18 7.80
C SER A 461 23.86 -21.58 7.42
N ASN A 462 23.90 -22.54 8.36
CA ASN A 462 23.41 -23.90 8.16
C ASN A 462 21.98 -24.11 8.70
N PHE A 463 21.04 -23.25 8.32
CA PHE A 463 19.61 -23.50 8.60
C PHE A 463 19.04 -24.70 7.84
N ARG A 464 19.83 -25.28 6.95
CA ARG A 464 19.57 -26.49 6.19
C ARG A 464 19.43 -27.73 7.07
N GLY A 465 20.35 -27.97 8.01
CA GLY A 465 20.48 -29.32 8.58
C GLY A 465 20.73 -30.35 7.46
N ASP A 466 20.15 -31.55 7.55
CA ASP A 466 20.35 -32.61 6.54
C ASP A 466 19.57 -32.41 5.21
N SER A 467 18.70 -31.40 5.09
CA SER A 467 17.81 -31.20 3.93
C SER A 467 17.79 -29.76 3.42
N SER A 468 17.87 -29.56 2.09
CA SER A 468 17.94 -28.23 1.43
C SER A 468 16.73 -27.32 1.71
N LEU A 469 16.97 -26.00 1.82
CA LEU A 469 15.89 -25.01 1.81
C LEU A 469 15.11 -25.04 0.49
N GLU A 470 13.80 -24.76 0.56
CA GLU A 470 12.92 -24.72 -0.62
C GLU A 470 13.28 -23.59 -1.60
N SER A 471 14.03 -22.56 -1.18
CA SER A 471 14.59 -21.51 -2.03
C SER A 471 15.67 -22.01 -2.98
N LEU A 472 16.45 -23.03 -2.58
CA LEU A 472 17.43 -23.73 -3.42
C LEU A 472 16.81 -24.84 -4.26
N GLY A 473 15.54 -25.16 -4.02
CA GLY A 473 14.81 -26.22 -4.71
C GLY A 473 14.94 -26.18 -6.24
N PRO A 474 14.69 -25.03 -6.90
CA PRO A 474 14.84 -24.90 -8.35
C PRO A 474 16.26 -25.24 -8.84
N ILE A 475 17.31 -24.71 -8.21
CA ILE A 475 18.68 -24.97 -8.69
C ILE A 475 19.14 -26.40 -8.42
N ILE A 476 18.80 -26.96 -7.26
CA ILE A 476 19.09 -28.36 -6.93
C ILE A 476 18.31 -29.30 -7.85
N GLY A 477 17.06 -28.97 -8.17
CA GLY A 477 16.23 -29.72 -9.11
C GLY A 477 16.86 -29.77 -10.51
N ILE A 478 17.41 -28.65 -11.00
CA ILE A 478 18.14 -28.61 -12.28
C ILE A 478 19.38 -29.53 -12.23
N SER A 479 20.17 -29.47 -11.15
CA SER A 479 21.31 -30.37 -10.95
C SER A 479 20.89 -31.84 -11.01
N LYS A 480 19.78 -32.20 -10.34
CA LYS A 480 19.24 -33.57 -10.33
C LYS A 480 18.70 -34.01 -11.69
N ILE A 481 18.18 -33.10 -12.50
CA ILE A 481 17.81 -33.41 -13.89
C ILE A 481 19.07 -33.77 -14.69
N ILE A 482 20.15 -33.01 -14.52
CA ILE A 482 21.42 -33.22 -15.24
C ILE A 482 22.07 -34.54 -14.83
N THR A 483 22.03 -34.92 -13.55
CA THR A 483 22.56 -36.20 -13.05
C THR A 483 21.63 -37.39 -13.29
N GLY A 484 20.39 -37.15 -13.73
CA GLY A 484 19.39 -38.19 -14.01
C GLY A 484 18.61 -38.68 -12.79
N GLU A 485 18.76 -38.04 -11.63
CA GLU A 485 18.04 -38.35 -10.38
C GLU A 485 16.60 -37.82 -10.33
N MET A 486 16.27 -36.83 -11.16
CA MET A 486 14.96 -36.20 -11.24
C MET A 486 14.54 -36.06 -12.70
N ASN A 487 13.27 -36.30 -13.00
CA ASN A 487 12.74 -36.02 -14.34
C ASN A 487 12.11 -34.62 -14.42
N ARG A 488 11.90 -34.13 -15.65
CA ARG A 488 11.37 -32.78 -15.90
C ARG A 488 9.95 -32.57 -15.38
N GLU A 489 9.12 -33.61 -15.36
CA GLU A 489 7.75 -33.50 -14.87
C GLU A 489 7.71 -33.39 -13.34
N GLU A 490 8.53 -34.17 -12.66
CA GLU A 490 8.75 -34.07 -11.22
C GLU A 490 9.25 -32.66 -10.83
N TYR A 491 10.19 -32.11 -11.61
CA TYR A 491 10.65 -30.74 -11.41
C TYR A 491 9.53 -29.71 -11.55
N ARG A 492 8.75 -29.77 -12.64
CA ARG A 492 7.64 -28.85 -12.87
C ARG A 492 6.60 -28.92 -11.75
N MET A 493 6.25 -30.12 -11.31
CA MET A 493 5.32 -30.30 -10.19
C MET A 493 5.88 -29.71 -8.89
N LYS A 494 7.15 -29.95 -8.59
CA LYS A 494 7.73 -29.55 -7.31
C LYS A 494 8.09 -28.06 -7.25
N TYR A 495 8.66 -27.52 -8.32
CA TYR A 495 9.29 -26.20 -8.35
C TYR A 495 8.72 -25.24 -9.40
N GLY A 496 7.86 -25.69 -10.30
CA GLY A 496 7.36 -24.86 -11.40
C GLY A 496 6.57 -23.63 -10.99
N HIS A 497 6.06 -23.56 -9.75
CA HIS A 497 5.39 -22.37 -9.21
C HIS A 497 6.35 -21.28 -8.70
N ARG A 498 7.64 -21.61 -8.53
CA ARG A 498 8.68 -20.70 -8.03
C ARG A 498 9.38 -20.02 -9.20
N GLY A 499 9.56 -18.71 -9.11
CA GLY A 499 10.19 -17.90 -10.15
C GLY A 499 10.34 -16.43 -9.72
N PRO A 500 10.76 -15.54 -10.64
CA PRO A 500 10.98 -14.13 -10.32
C PRO A 500 9.69 -13.35 -10.02
N HIS A 501 8.57 -13.74 -10.64
CA HIS A 501 7.32 -12.97 -10.62
C HIS A 501 6.20 -13.61 -9.79
N GLU A 502 6.50 -14.15 -8.61
CA GLU A 502 5.66 -15.12 -7.87
C GLU A 502 4.19 -14.68 -7.65
N PHE A 503 3.92 -13.39 -7.48
CA PHE A 503 2.58 -12.86 -7.16
C PHE A 503 1.95 -12.01 -8.26
N GLU A 504 2.65 -11.72 -9.36
CA GLU A 504 2.02 -11.01 -10.48
C GLU A 504 1.29 -12.03 -11.36
N LEU A 505 -0.04 -11.97 -11.33
CA LEU A 505 -0.90 -12.96 -11.98
C LEU A 505 -0.97 -12.79 -13.49
N SER A 506 -0.63 -11.63 -14.07
CA SER A 506 -0.59 -11.45 -15.52
C SER A 506 0.61 -12.13 -16.18
N ILE A 507 1.66 -12.40 -15.42
CA ILE A 507 2.88 -13.06 -15.90
C ILE A 507 2.78 -14.58 -15.67
N PRO A 508 3.05 -15.41 -16.70
CA PRO A 508 3.11 -16.86 -16.54
C PRO A 508 4.17 -17.29 -15.51
N HIS A 509 3.88 -18.32 -14.72
CA HIS A 509 4.90 -18.91 -13.86
C HIS A 509 5.78 -19.92 -14.63
N PRO A 510 6.97 -20.26 -14.13
CA PRO A 510 7.91 -21.16 -14.83
C PRO A 510 7.33 -22.50 -15.32
N GLY A 511 6.41 -23.09 -14.57
CA GLY A 511 5.71 -24.32 -14.94
C GLY A 511 4.72 -24.17 -16.11
N GLU A 512 4.32 -22.95 -16.47
CA GLU A 512 3.49 -22.65 -17.65
C GLU A 512 4.33 -22.32 -18.90
N ASP A 513 5.60 -21.94 -18.73
CA ASP A 513 6.52 -21.65 -19.84
C ASP A 513 7.31 -22.91 -20.22
N GLU A 514 6.96 -23.50 -21.36
CA GLU A 514 7.60 -24.72 -21.88
C GLU A 514 9.11 -24.55 -22.15
N THR A 515 9.57 -23.31 -22.36
CA THR A 515 10.97 -23.00 -22.67
C THR A 515 11.81 -22.66 -21.45
N TRP A 516 11.18 -22.25 -20.35
CA TRP A 516 11.87 -21.75 -19.16
C TRP A 516 12.86 -22.77 -18.60
N LEU A 517 12.42 -24.02 -18.41
CA LEU A 517 13.26 -25.05 -17.80
C LEU A 517 14.48 -25.39 -18.67
N GLU A 518 14.31 -25.49 -19.98
CA GLU A 518 15.44 -25.81 -20.87
C GLU A 518 16.47 -24.69 -20.91
N LYS A 519 16.04 -23.41 -20.92
CA LYS A 519 16.95 -22.27 -20.80
C LYS A 519 17.75 -22.32 -19.51
N GLN A 520 17.08 -22.58 -18.38
CA GLN A 520 17.75 -22.68 -17.08
C GLN A 520 18.72 -23.86 -17.00
N ILE A 521 18.41 -25.00 -17.62
CA ILE A 521 19.34 -26.14 -17.73
C ILE A 521 20.57 -25.77 -18.56
N GLU A 522 20.38 -25.09 -19.70
CA GLU A 522 21.47 -24.67 -20.57
C GLU A 522 22.38 -23.65 -19.88
N GLU A 523 21.81 -22.63 -19.26
CA GLU A 523 22.53 -21.64 -18.45
C GLU A 523 23.32 -22.31 -17.31
N PHE A 524 22.72 -23.27 -16.63
CA PHE A 524 23.38 -24.00 -15.54
C PHE A 524 24.61 -24.77 -16.05
N LYS A 525 24.48 -25.50 -17.18
CA LYS A 525 25.60 -26.21 -17.81
C LYS A 525 26.73 -25.26 -18.20
N ASN A 526 26.39 -24.12 -18.78
CA ASN A 526 27.36 -23.10 -19.21
C ASN A 526 28.11 -22.46 -18.03
N SER A 527 27.51 -22.41 -16.84
CA SER A 527 28.15 -21.87 -15.64
C SER A 527 29.35 -22.72 -15.16
N ASN A 528 29.37 -24.02 -15.50
CA ASN A 528 30.33 -25.01 -15.00
C ASN A 528 30.52 -24.91 -13.47
N THR A 529 29.40 -24.76 -12.75
CA THR A 529 29.37 -24.58 -11.30
C THR A 529 28.89 -25.85 -10.62
N ASP A 530 29.69 -26.36 -9.70
CA ASP A 530 29.38 -27.53 -8.91
C ASP A 530 28.69 -27.09 -7.61
N VAL A 531 27.36 -27.06 -7.63
CA VAL A 531 26.54 -26.69 -6.48
C VAL A 531 26.77 -27.66 -5.32
N GLU A 532 26.99 -28.95 -5.58
CA GLU A 532 27.30 -29.91 -4.51
C GLU A 532 28.61 -29.59 -3.83
N LYS A 533 29.65 -29.21 -4.59
CA LYS A 533 30.93 -28.77 -4.03
C LYS A 533 30.79 -27.51 -3.18
N LEU A 534 29.98 -26.53 -3.60
CA LEU A 534 29.71 -25.33 -2.80
C LEU A 534 29.01 -25.67 -1.49
N LEU A 535 27.97 -26.51 -1.55
CA LEU A 535 27.23 -26.97 -0.38
C LEU A 535 28.12 -27.80 0.57
N ASN A 536 28.99 -28.66 0.05
CA ASN A 536 29.95 -29.44 0.84
C ASN A 536 31.00 -28.54 1.51
N LYS A 537 31.50 -27.53 0.80
CA LYS A 537 32.42 -26.53 1.37
C LYS A 537 31.76 -25.81 2.55
N GLN A 538 30.50 -25.41 2.42
CA GLN A 538 29.77 -24.73 3.47
C GLN A 538 29.52 -25.65 4.69
N HIS A 539 29.16 -26.91 4.45
CA HIS A 539 28.98 -27.88 5.52
C HIS A 539 30.27 -28.08 6.32
N ASN A 540 31.42 -28.19 5.64
CA ASN A 540 32.72 -28.29 6.31
C ASN A 540 33.04 -27.05 7.16
N GLN A 541 32.74 -25.84 6.66
CA GLN A 541 32.92 -24.60 7.43
C GLN A 541 32.04 -24.54 8.68
N TYR A 542 30.81 -25.05 8.58
CA TYR A 542 29.90 -25.18 9.72
C TYR A 542 30.45 -26.15 10.78
N GLU A 543 30.91 -27.32 10.37
CA GLU A 543 31.49 -28.33 11.28
C GLU A 543 32.74 -27.79 11.98
N GLU A 544 33.58 -27.02 11.28
CA GLU A 544 34.73 -26.35 11.89
C GLU A 544 34.32 -25.28 12.91
N ALA A 545 33.31 -24.47 12.60
CA ALA A 545 32.79 -23.47 13.54
C ALA A 545 32.15 -24.14 14.78
N LEU A 546 31.43 -25.24 14.59
CA LEU A 546 30.85 -26.02 15.68
C LEU A 546 31.95 -26.66 16.55
N LYS A 547 33.03 -27.14 15.92
CA LYS A 547 34.21 -27.65 16.62
C LYS A 547 34.86 -26.55 17.47
N ARG A 548 35.10 -25.36 16.90
CA ARG A 548 35.62 -24.20 17.66
C ARG A 548 34.72 -23.83 18.83
N LEU A 549 33.40 -23.81 18.64
CA LEU A 549 32.45 -23.57 19.73
C LEU A 549 32.55 -24.62 20.84
N LYS A 550 32.68 -25.90 20.49
CA LYS A 550 32.84 -27.02 21.44
C LYS A 550 34.17 -26.96 22.18
N GLU A 551 35.24 -26.56 21.52
CA GLU A 551 36.58 -26.43 22.12
C GLU A 551 36.66 -25.23 23.08
N ASN A 552 36.11 -24.08 22.68
CA ASN A 552 36.20 -22.85 23.47
C ASN A 552 35.14 -22.76 24.58
N PHE A 553 33.96 -23.37 24.38
CA PHE A 553 32.81 -23.28 25.30
C PHE A 553 32.12 -24.64 25.51
N PRO A 554 32.82 -25.64 26.07
CA PRO A 554 32.35 -27.02 26.13
C PRO A 554 31.09 -27.23 26.98
N LYS A 555 30.82 -26.36 27.96
CA LYS A 555 29.62 -26.47 28.82
C LYS A 555 28.38 -25.93 28.12
N GLU A 556 28.54 -24.87 27.32
CA GLU A 556 27.48 -24.16 26.63
C GLU A 556 27.19 -24.71 25.22
N ALA A 557 28.17 -25.33 24.57
CA ALA A 557 28.08 -25.79 23.19
C ALA A 557 26.88 -26.70 22.92
N ASN A 558 26.62 -27.69 23.80
CA ASN A 558 25.47 -28.60 23.68
C ASN A 558 24.12 -27.88 23.73
N HIS A 559 24.04 -26.75 24.46
CA HIS A 559 22.83 -25.94 24.55
C HIS A 559 22.62 -25.11 23.28
N PHE A 560 23.69 -24.52 22.76
CA PHE A 560 23.64 -23.77 21.49
C PHE A 560 23.33 -24.68 20.31
N GLU A 561 23.93 -25.87 20.22
CA GLU A 561 23.66 -26.87 19.18
C GLU A 561 22.16 -27.23 19.13
N LYS A 562 21.53 -27.51 20.29
CA LYS A 562 20.09 -27.76 20.37
C LYS A 562 19.24 -26.57 19.90
N LYS A 563 19.67 -25.34 20.20
CA LYS A 563 18.96 -24.13 19.75
C LYS A 563 19.11 -23.91 18.25
N ILE A 564 20.30 -24.13 17.71
CA ILE A 564 20.60 -24.05 16.26
C ILE A 564 19.69 -25.01 15.50
N VAL A 565 19.58 -26.27 15.94
CA VAL A 565 18.69 -27.27 15.32
C VAL A 565 17.23 -26.80 15.31
N LYS A 566 16.73 -26.27 16.44
CA LYS A 566 15.35 -25.74 16.52
C LYS A 566 15.10 -24.56 15.58
N VAL A 567 16.09 -23.69 15.41
CA VAL A 567 15.98 -22.54 14.50
C VAL A 567 16.02 -23.01 13.06
N ALA A 568 16.88 -23.97 12.73
CA ALA A 568 16.94 -24.61 11.41
C ALA A 568 15.59 -25.28 11.04
N GLU A 569 14.98 -26.03 11.97
CA GLU A 569 13.63 -26.59 11.80
C GLU A 569 12.57 -25.52 11.55
N ALA A 570 12.62 -24.41 12.29
CA ALA A 570 11.70 -23.28 12.11
C ALA A 570 11.90 -22.59 10.75
N ALA A 571 13.14 -22.42 10.31
CA ALA A 571 13.48 -21.82 9.02
C ALA A 571 12.99 -22.68 7.86
N ARG A 572 13.26 -24.00 7.88
CA ARG A 572 12.74 -24.95 6.89
C ARG A 572 11.22 -24.90 6.82
N LEU A 573 10.56 -24.93 7.98
CA LEU A 573 9.10 -24.88 8.01
C LEU A 573 8.57 -23.59 7.36
N ARG A 574 9.16 -22.43 7.69
CA ARG A 574 8.79 -21.13 7.09
C ARG A 574 8.92 -21.16 5.57
N GLU A 575 10.03 -21.69 5.05
CA GLU A 575 10.27 -21.78 3.61
C GLU A 575 9.28 -22.73 2.92
N SER A 576 8.99 -23.90 3.51
CA SER A 576 8.02 -24.85 2.96
C SER A 576 6.61 -24.27 2.91
N VAL A 577 6.12 -23.62 3.98
CA VAL A 577 4.77 -23.02 3.96
C VAL A 577 4.70 -21.82 3.02
N ARG A 578 5.80 -21.06 2.87
CA ARG A 578 5.87 -19.92 1.93
C ARG A 578 5.86 -20.40 0.47
N SER A 579 6.53 -21.50 0.18
CA SER A 579 6.51 -22.15 -1.13
C SER A 579 5.09 -22.60 -1.51
N GLU A 580 4.40 -23.28 -0.60
CA GLU A 580 3.03 -23.74 -0.87
C GLU A 580 2.00 -22.60 -0.90
N TRP A 581 2.24 -21.51 -0.16
CA TRP A 581 1.42 -20.29 -0.31
C TRP A 581 1.55 -19.68 -1.71
N THR A 582 2.75 -19.62 -2.29
CA THR A 582 2.92 -19.20 -3.70
C THR A 582 2.14 -20.10 -4.64
N ARG A 583 2.22 -21.42 -4.44
CA ARG A 583 1.49 -22.38 -5.28
C ARG A 583 -0.01 -22.15 -5.21
N ALA A 584 -0.55 -21.97 -4.01
CA ALA A 584 -1.96 -21.67 -3.79
C ALA A 584 -2.36 -20.34 -4.47
N PHE A 585 -1.52 -19.31 -4.35
CA PHE A 585 -1.76 -18.02 -4.98
C PHE A 585 -1.78 -18.11 -6.52
N ARG A 586 -0.99 -19.01 -7.13
CA ARG A 586 -1.00 -19.22 -8.58
C ARG A 586 -2.30 -19.80 -9.13
N VAL A 587 -3.12 -20.46 -8.30
CA VAL A 587 -4.45 -20.91 -8.73
C VAL A 587 -5.33 -19.74 -9.18
N ASN A 588 -5.14 -18.54 -8.61
CA ASN A 588 -5.87 -17.34 -9.00
C ASN A 588 -5.60 -16.94 -10.46
N ARG A 589 -4.43 -17.29 -11.03
CA ARG A 589 -4.15 -17.06 -12.45
C ARG A 589 -5.03 -17.93 -13.33
N ALA A 590 -5.24 -19.19 -12.98
CA ALA A 590 -6.14 -20.08 -13.71
C ALA A 590 -7.58 -19.53 -13.71
N PHE A 591 -8.03 -19.02 -12.55
CA PHE A 591 -9.32 -18.32 -12.45
C PHE A 591 -9.38 -17.10 -13.37
N ALA A 592 -8.36 -16.24 -13.35
CA ALA A 592 -8.31 -15.04 -14.17
C ALA A 592 -8.35 -15.38 -15.67
N LEU A 593 -7.55 -16.34 -16.12
CA LEU A 593 -7.53 -16.79 -17.52
C LEU A 593 -8.89 -17.36 -17.93
N LYS A 594 -9.53 -18.14 -17.05
CA LYS A 594 -10.86 -18.67 -17.33
C LYS A 594 -11.94 -17.59 -17.38
N ALA A 595 -11.88 -16.61 -16.49
CA ALA A 595 -12.75 -15.45 -16.55
C ALA A 595 -12.54 -14.66 -17.85
N GLY A 596 -11.29 -14.49 -18.28
CA GLY A 596 -10.94 -13.88 -19.57
C GLY A 596 -11.51 -14.65 -20.77
N GLU A 597 -11.49 -15.98 -20.73
CA GLU A 597 -12.10 -16.84 -21.75
C GLU A 597 -13.62 -16.66 -21.80
N LEU A 598 -14.31 -16.85 -20.67
CA LEU A 598 -15.78 -16.82 -20.59
C LEU A 598 -16.40 -15.43 -20.85
N THR A 599 -15.62 -14.36 -20.66
CA THR A 599 -16.05 -12.98 -20.93
C THR A 599 -15.60 -12.46 -22.29
N GLY A 600 -14.75 -13.20 -23.01
CA GLY A 600 -14.13 -12.75 -24.26
C GLY A 600 -13.06 -11.67 -24.07
N MET A 601 -12.59 -11.45 -22.83
CA MET A 601 -11.60 -10.41 -22.52
C MET A 601 -10.15 -10.86 -22.65
N GLY A 602 -9.89 -12.16 -22.64
CA GLY A 602 -8.53 -12.70 -22.62
C GLY A 602 -7.68 -12.03 -21.53
N ASN A 603 -6.48 -11.58 -21.87
CA ASN A 603 -5.55 -10.95 -20.92
C ASN A 603 -5.98 -9.55 -20.44
N ASN A 604 -7.04 -8.95 -21.01
CA ASN A 604 -7.53 -7.67 -20.49
C ASN A 604 -8.11 -7.80 -19.06
N ILE A 605 -8.49 -9.03 -18.67
CA ILE A 605 -9.06 -9.33 -17.36
C ILE A 605 -8.13 -8.95 -16.19
N PHE A 606 -6.81 -8.98 -16.39
CA PHE A 606 -5.83 -8.62 -15.36
C PHE A 606 -5.89 -7.12 -14.98
N PHE A 607 -6.46 -6.28 -15.86
CA PHE A 607 -6.61 -4.84 -15.62
C PHE A 607 -7.95 -4.46 -14.96
N LEU A 608 -8.70 -5.45 -14.51
CA LEU A 608 -9.88 -5.29 -13.66
C LEU A 608 -9.54 -5.72 -12.23
N TYR A 609 -10.12 -5.04 -11.24
CA TYR A 609 -10.06 -5.50 -9.85
C TYR A 609 -10.95 -6.74 -9.67
N ILE A 610 -10.71 -7.58 -8.66
CA ILE A 610 -11.45 -8.84 -8.48
C ILE A 610 -12.96 -8.65 -8.38
N ASN A 611 -13.43 -7.59 -7.71
CA ASN A 611 -14.86 -7.26 -7.66
C ASN A 611 -15.41 -6.93 -9.06
N GLU A 612 -14.68 -6.17 -9.87
CA GLU A 612 -15.07 -5.85 -11.24
C GLU A 612 -15.06 -7.09 -12.16
N VAL A 613 -14.15 -8.03 -11.92
CA VAL A 613 -14.17 -9.34 -12.60
C VAL A 613 -15.45 -10.11 -12.26
N LEU A 614 -15.84 -10.15 -10.98
CA LEU A 614 -17.08 -10.79 -10.54
C LEU A 614 -18.32 -10.08 -11.07
N ASP A 615 -18.30 -8.75 -11.12
CA ASP A 615 -19.37 -7.93 -11.71
C ASP A 615 -19.51 -8.20 -13.22
N LEU A 616 -18.40 -8.26 -13.94
CA LEU A 616 -18.37 -8.61 -15.37
C LEU A 616 -18.89 -10.02 -15.64
N LEU A 617 -18.51 -10.99 -14.81
CA LEU A 617 -19.05 -12.35 -14.88
C LEU A 617 -20.56 -12.37 -14.60
N SER A 618 -21.05 -11.44 -13.77
CA SER A 618 -22.48 -11.26 -13.47
C SER A 618 -23.24 -10.41 -14.51
N GLY A 619 -22.56 -9.92 -15.55
CA GLY A 619 -23.16 -9.16 -16.65
C GLY A 619 -23.04 -7.63 -16.56
N ASN A 620 -22.28 -7.08 -15.60
CA ASN A 620 -22.01 -5.65 -15.49
C ASN A 620 -20.64 -5.31 -16.10
N ASP A 621 -20.64 -4.60 -17.23
CA ASP A 621 -19.47 -4.30 -18.05
C ASP A 621 -18.94 -2.86 -17.90
N LEU A 622 -19.46 -2.08 -16.93
CA LEU A 622 -19.09 -0.66 -16.77
C LEU A 622 -17.58 -0.45 -16.62
N ALA A 623 -16.89 -1.36 -15.92
CA ALA A 623 -15.46 -1.27 -15.66
C ALA A 623 -14.58 -1.46 -16.92
N LEU A 624 -15.13 -2.00 -18.02
CA LEU A 624 -14.36 -2.22 -19.26
C LEU A 624 -13.82 -0.91 -19.86
N ASN A 625 -14.53 0.20 -19.63
CA ASN A 625 -14.14 1.53 -20.10
C ASN A 625 -12.79 2.00 -19.52
N HIS A 626 -12.37 1.44 -18.39
CA HIS A 626 -11.15 1.82 -17.68
C HIS A 626 -9.90 1.07 -18.16
N ILE A 627 -10.05 -0.07 -18.84
CA ILE A 627 -8.93 -0.97 -19.16
C ILE A 627 -7.82 -0.25 -19.93
N ALA A 628 -8.16 0.58 -20.92
CA ALA A 628 -7.18 1.28 -21.74
C ALA A 628 -6.30 2.25 -20.93
N VAL A 629 -6.91 3.05 -20.05
CA VAL A 629 -6.17 4.00 -19.19
C VAL A 629 -5.36 3.27 -18.13
N ARG A 630 -5.90 2.20 -17.53
CA ARG A 630 -5.19 1.40 -16.53
C ARG A 630 -3.95 0.74 -17.11
N LYS A 631 -4.03 0.19 -18.32
CA LYS A 631 -2.86 -0.34 -19.05
C LYS A 631 -1.78 0.72 -19.26
N LYS A 632 -2.18 1.91 -19.72
CA LYS A 632 -1.25 3.02 -19.91
C LYS A 632 -0.53 3.39 -18.60
N ASN A 633 -1.24 3.47 -17.48
CA ASN A 633 -0.65 3.81 -16.19
C ASN A 633 0.17 2.67 -15.58
N TYR A 634 -0.21 1.42 -15.83
CA TYR A 634 0.60 0.26 -15.48
C TYR A 634 1.97 0.29 -16.18
N GLU A 635 2.00 0.54 -17.50
CA GLU A 635 3.27 0.68 -18.24
C GLU A 635 4.09 1.89 -17.75
N LYS A 636 3.42 3.01 -17.42
CA LYS A 636 4.05 4.17 -16.78
C LYS A 636 4.74 3.77 -15.47
N TYR A 637 4.13 2.93 -14.63
CA TYR A 637 4.75 2.44 -13.39
C TYR A 637 5.87 1.43 -13.60
N LYS A 638 5.75 0.56 -14.59
CA LYS A 638 6.83 -0.36 -14.97
C LYS A 638 8.06 0.37 -15.47
N SER A 639 7.89 1.53 -16.11
CA SER A 639 9.01 2.36 -16.57
C SER A 639 9.81 3.02 -15.45
N LEU A 640 9.26 3.07 -14.22
CA LEU A 640 9.99 3.59 -13.06
C LEU A 640 11.07 2.60 -12.61
N PRO A 641 12.26 3.08 -12.21
CA PRO A 641 13.25 2.23 -11.56
C PRO A 641 12.73 1.72 -10.22
N PRO A 642 13.44 0.78 -9.56
CA PRO A 642 13.16 0.42 -8.18
C PRO A 642 13.00 1.67 -7.30
N LEU A 643 11.90 1.73 -6.56
CA LEU A 643 11.57 2.85 -5.68
C LEU A 643 12.31 2.71 -4.34
N PRO A 644 12.48 3.80 -3.57
CA PRO A 644 13.18 3.76 -2.29
C PRO A 644 12.62 2.71 -1.33
N SER A 645 13.51 2.03 -0.59
CA SER A 645 13.11 0.96 0.31
C SER A 645 12.35 1.46 1.54
N ILE A 646 12.65 2.69 1.95
CA ILE A 646 11.99 3.44 3.02
C ILE A 646 11.50 4.76 2.42
N ILE A 647 10.24 5.12 2.66
CA ILE A 647 9.67 6.38 2.21
C ILE A 647 8.98 7.05 3.39
N ARG A 648 9.45 8.23 3.77
CA ARG A 648 8.84 9.08 4.80
C ARG A 648 8.17 10.29 4.15
N GLY A 649 6.91 10.50 4.48
CA GLY A 649 6.10 11.60 3.95
C GLY A 649 5.57 11.33 2.54
N ARG A 650 5.20 12.41 1.84
CA ARG A 650 4.62 12.30 0.50
C ARG A 650 5.71 12.17 -0.56
N PHE A 651 5.54 11.20 -1.45
CA PHE A 651 6.57 10.83 -2.41
C PHE A 651 6.06 10.93 -3.84
N ASP A 652 6.74 11.74 -4.66
CA ASP A 652 6.52 11.81 -6.10
C ASP A 652 7.65 11.07 -6.83
N PRO A 653 7.43 9.82 -7.29
CA PRO A 653 8.46 9.05 -7.96
C PRO A 653 8.93 9.70 -9.26
N PHE A 654 8.07 10.41 -9.98
CA PHE A 654 8.42 11.02 -11.26
C PHE A 654 9.31 12.26 -11.09
N LYS A 655 9.22 12.95 -9.95
CA LYS A 655 10.19 13.98 -9.56
C LYS A 655 11.47 13.35 -9.02
N TRP A 656 11.35 12.33 -8.17
CA TRP A 656 12.50 11.66 -7.55
C TRP A 656 13.46 11.04 -8.58
N VAL A 657 12.94 10.39 -9.62
CA VAL A 657 13.78 9.79 -10.69
C VAL A 657 14.67 10.82 -11.39
N LYS A 658 14.19 12.08 -11.53
CA LYS A 658 14.94 13.16 -12.18
C LYS A 658 16.12 13.68 -11.35
N ASN A 659 16.21 13.31 -10.07
CA ASN A 659 17.30 13.70 -9.19
C ASN A 659 18.51 12.79 -9.43
N SER A 660 19.67 13.39 -9.76
CA SER A 660 20.93 12.67 -10.00
C SER A 660 21.50 12.05 -8.73
N ASN A 661 21.18 12.62 -7.56
CA ASN A 661 21.69 12.17 -6.26
C ASN A 661 20.69 11.27 -5.52
N ARG A 662 19.69 10.73 -6.24
CA ARG A 662 18.64 9.90 -5.63
C ARG A 662 19.21 8.70 -4.87
N ARG A 663 18.63 8.44 -3.71
CA ARG A 663 18.90 7.29 -2.85
C ARG A 663 17.79 6.25 -3.00
N VAL A 664 18.16 4.98 -3.09
CA VAL A 664 17.20 3.86 -3.25
C VAL A 664 16.98 3.09 -1.94
N ASP A 665 17.77 3.35 -0.90
CA ASP A 665 17.48 2.90 0.46
C ASP A 665 16.40 3.74 1.12
N TYR A 666 16.44 5.07 1.02
CA TYR A 666 15.43 5.90 1.66
C TYR A 666 15.09 7.18 0.90
N TYR A 667 13.90 7.70 1.18
CA TYR A 667 13.43 9.03 0.84
C TYR A 667 12.75 9.66 2.06
N ASP A 668 13.04 10.93 2.31
CA ASP A 668 12.38 11.75 3.31
C ASP A 668 12.16 13.16 2.72
N GLU A 669 10.91 13.62 2.69
CA GLU A 669 10.53 14.94 2.16
C GLU A 669 11.19 16.10 2.93
N SER A 670 11.53 15.89 4.20
CA SER A 670 12.08 16.90 5.11
C SER A 670 13.61 16.94 5.17
N MET A 671 14.28 15.88 4.72
CA MET A 671 15.75 15.79 4.80
C MET A 671 16.43 16.13 3.47
N PRO A 672 17.47 16.99 3.48
CA PRO A 672 18.30 17.17 2.30
C PRO A 672 19.09 15.88 2.01
N ILE A 673 19.22 15.54 0.74
CA ILE A 673 20.06 14.42 0.30
C ILE A 673 21.52 14.77 0.61
N THR A 674 22.15 14.02 1.52
CA THR A 674 23.58 14.12 1.82
C THR A 674 24.35 13.10 0.97
N THR A 675 25.20 13.60 0.08
CA THR A 675 26.16 12.77 -0.65
C THR A 675 27.44 12.69 0.17
N GLN A 676 27.71 11.56 0.82
CA GLN A 676 29.06 11.25 1.29
C GLN A 676 29.86 10.68 0.11
N ASP A 677 30.77 11.48 -0.44
CA ASP A 677 31.85 11.03 -1.33
C ASP A 677 32.84 10.18 -0.53
N SER A 678 32.50 8.92 -0.35
CA SER A 678 33.35 7.91 0.27
C SER A 678 33.68 6.86 -0.78
N GLU A 679 34.95 6.49 -0.95
CA GLU A 679 35.32 5.34 -1.81
C GLU A 679 34.89 4.00 -1.20
N THR A 680 34.36 4.02 0.03
CA THR A 680 33.80 2.88 0.72
C THR A 680 32.27 2.96 0.75
N LEU A 681 31.62 1.90 0.31
CA LEU A 681 30.22 1.59 0.56
C LEU A 681 30.12 0.70 1.80
N LYS A 682 29.13 0.96 2.65
CA LYS A 682 28.83 0.16 3.83
C LYS A 682 27.43 -0.42 3.71
N GLY A 683 27.30 -1.69 4.07
CA GLY A 683 26.03 -2.38 4.21
C GLY A 683 26.10 -3.36 5.37
N PHE A 684 25.25 -4.38 5.34
CA PHE A 684 25.27 -5.49 6.29
C PHE A 684 26.15 -6.64 5.78
N ALA A 685 26.76 -7.34 6.74
CA ALA A 685 27.38 -8.62 6.49
C ALA A 685 26.34 -9.64 6.01
N GLY A 686 26.34 -9.90 4.70
CA GLY A 686 25.48 -10.88 4.05
C GLY A 686 26.07 -12.27 4.24
N ALA A 687 27.23 -12.53 3.67
CA ALA A 687 27.94 -13.80 3.75
C ALA A 687 29.45 -13.57 3.83
N SER A 688 30.13 -14.26 4.76
CA SER A 688 31.55 -14.03 5.03
C SER A 688 32.46 -14.38 3.84
N GLY A 689 33.54 -13.62 3.71
CA GLY A 689 34.59 -13.81 2.71
C GLY A 689 35.03 -12.49 2.10
N ILE A 690 36.23 -12.48 1.51
CA ILE A 690 36.82 -11.31 0.87
C ILE A 690 37.18 -11.67 -0.56
N ILE A 691 36.72 -10.87 -1.53
CA ILE A 691 37.05 -11.05 -2.93
C ILE A 691 37.27 -9.71 -3.63
N GLU A 692 38.23 -9.69 -4.55
CA GLU A 692 38.40 -8.62 -5.53
C GLU A 692 37.76 -9.06 -6.85
N GLY A 693 36.98 -8.19 -7.50
CA GLY A 693 36.33 -8.53 -8.75
C GLY A 693 35.80 -7.33 -9.52
N VAL A 694 35.31 -7.61 -10.72
CA VAL A 694 34.70 -6.62 -11.61
C VAL A 694 33.18 -6.61 -11.39
N VAL A 695 32.61 -5.43 -11.20
CA VAL A 695 31.19 -5.21 -11.00
C VAL A 695 30.40 -5.44 -12.29
N HIS A 696 29.27 -6.13 -12.18
CA HIS A 696 28.23 -6.16 -13.19
C HIS A 696 26.88 -5.86 -12.55
N ILE A 697 26.24 -4.77 -13.00
CA ILE A 697 24.92 -4.36 -12.50
C ILE A 697 23.84 -5.01 -13.36
N LEU A 698 22.92 -5.74 -12.73
CA LEU A 698 21.73 -6.30 -13.36
C LEU A 698 20.47 -5.67 -12.75
N THR A 699 19.49 -5.35 -13.60
CA THR A 699 18.23 -4.77 -13.12
C THR A 699 17.15 -5.82 -12.84
N ASN A 700 17.23 -6.94 -13.54
CA ASN A 700 16.29 -8.05 -13.45
C ASN A 700 17.03 -9.39 -13.68
N PRO A 701 16.49 -10.52 -13.18
CA PRO A 701 17.14 -11.83 -13.30
C PRO A 701 17.17 -12.35 -14.75
N GLU A 702 16.30 -11.87 -15.63
CA GLU A 702 16.25 -12.25 -17.05
C GLU A 702 17.50 -11.78 -17.83
N GLU A 703 18.19 -10.75 -17.34
CA GLU A 703 19.49 -10.28 -17.88
C GLU A 703 20.67 -11.19 -17.49
N GLY A 704 20.42 -12.34 -16.87
CA GLY A 704 21.44 -13.25 -16.33
C GLY A 704 22.46 -13.81 -17.33
N GLU A 705 22.20 -13.72 -18.64
CA GLU A 705 23.16 -14.03 -19.70
C GLU A 705 24.33 -13.02 -19.76
N ASN A 706 24.10 -11.78 -19.30
CA ASN A 706 25.10 -10.71 -19.33
C ASN A 706 26.17 -10.85 -18.23
N LEU A 707 25.84 -11.53 -17.12
CA LEU A 707 26.74 -11.77 -16.00
C LEU A 707 27.76 -12.86 -16.34
N LYS A 708 29.05 -12.49 -16.40
CA LYS A 708 30.13 -13.45 -16.67
C LYS A 708 30.60 -14.12 -15.40
N LYS A 709 31.15 -15.32 -15.56
CA LYS A 709 31.74 -16.10 -14.45
C LYS A 709 32.85 -15.31 -13.77
N GLY A 710 32.76 -15.16 -12.45
CA GLY A 710 33.75 -14.47 -11.63
C GLY A 710 33.51 -12.97 -11.47
N GLU A 711 32.51 -12.39 -12.15
CA GLU A 711 32.07 -11.01 -11.89
C GLU A 711 31.30 -10.90 -10.57
N ILE A 712 31.21 -9.69 -10.03
CA ILE A 712 30.48 -9.35 -8.82
C ILE A 712 29.09 -8.87 -9.24
N LEU A 713 28.06 -9.61 -8.82
CA LEU A 713 26.68 -9.27 -9.11
C LEU A 713 26.24 -8.08 -8.22
N VAL A 714 25.79 -7.01 -8.85
CA VAL A 714 25.21 -5.84 -8.17
C VAL A 714 23.76 -5.67 -8.62
N ALA A 715 22.83 -5.64 -7.67
CA ALA A 715 21.40 -5.49 -7.95
C ALA A 715 20.71 -4.63 -6.87
N SER A 716 19.53 -4.08 -7.16
CA SER A 716 18.79 -3.31 -6.15
C SER A 716 18.27 -4.22 -5.04
N THR A 717 17.62 -5.32 -5.41
CA THR A 717 17.17 -6.39 -4.51
C THR A 717 17.23 -7.72 -5.26
N THR A 718 17.12 -8.84 -4.55
CA THR A 718 17.07 -10.17 -5.17
C THR A 718 15.97 -11.03 -4.54
N ASN A 719 15.47 -11.99 -5.31
CA ASN A 719 14.47 -12.96 -4.89
C ASN A 719 14.84 -14.36 -5.44
N VAL A 720 13.95 -15.33 -5.30
CA VAL A 720 14.18 -16.74 -5.71
C VAL A 720 14.52 -16.88 -7.19
N GLY A 721 14.02 -15.96 -8.04
CA GLY A 721 14.34 -15.93 -9.46
C GLY A 721 15.82 -15.62 -9.77
N TRP A 722 16.56 -15.02 -8.84
CA TRP A 722 17.98 -14.71 -8.98
C TRP A 722 18.90 -15.86 -8.57
N THR A 723 18.39 -16.83 -7.79
CA THR A 723 19.15 -17.97 -7.28
C THR A 723 19.96 -18.72 -8.36
N PRO A 724 19.44 -18.93 -9.60
CA PRO A 724 20.21 -19.56 -10.67
C PRO A 724 21.48 -18.79 -11.09
N LEU A 725 21.52 -17.48 -10.86
CA LEU A 725 22.64 -16.61 -11.24
C LEU A 725 23.76 -16.59 -10.21
N PHE A 726 23.43 -16.83 -8.94
CA PHE A 726 24.37 -16.71 -7.83
C PHE A 726 25.65 -17.55 -8.04
N PRO A 727 25.61 -18.80 -8.53
CA PRO A 727 26.82 -19.58 -8.73
C PRO A 727 27.79 -19.01 -9.78
N LYS A 728 27.35 -18.12 -10.69
CA LYS A 728 28.23 -17.40 -11.62
C LYS A 728 29.01 -16.27 -10.93
N ALA A 729 28.43 -15.69 -9.88
CA ALA A 729 28.97 -14.52 -9.20
C ALA A 729 30.10 -14.90 -8.24
N SER A 730 31.15 -14.08 -8.20
CA SER A 730 32.23 -14.19 -7.21
C SER A 730 31.88 -13.53 -5.88
N ALA A 731 31.01 -12.51 -5.90
CA ALA A 731 30.36 -11.89 -4.75
C ALA A 731 29.03 -11.26 -5.15
N ILE A 732 28.20 -10.95 -4.14
CA ILE A 732 26.89 -10.32 -4.32
C ILE A 732 26.83 -9.01 -3.53
N ILE A 733 26.39 -7.94 -4.19
CA ILE A 733 26.13 -6.64 -3.57
C ILE A 733 24.67 -6.26 -3.84
N THR A 734 23.92 -5.89 -2.79
CA THR A 734 22.56 -5.35 -2.97
C THR A 734 22.36 -3.99 -2.30
N ASP A 735 21.54 -3.13 -2.90
CA ASP A 735 21.13 -1.87 -2.27
C ASP A 735 20.19 -2.11 -1.10
N ILE A 736 19.24 -3.01 -1.29
CA ILE A 736 18.19 -3.36 -0.33
C ILE A 736 18.47 -4.77 0.18
N GLY A 737 18.33 -4.95 1.48
CA GLY A 737 18.44 -6.24 2.13
C GLY A 737 18.93 -6.14 3.57
N ALA A 738 18.59 -7.15 4.36
CA ALA A 738 19.02 -7.31 5.74
C ALA A 738 19.84 -8.60 5.90
N PRO A 739 20.51 -8.84 7.05
CA PRO A 739 21.26 -10.08 7.29
C PRO A 739 20.44 -11.37 7.17
N LEU A 740 19.11 -11.31 7.17
CA LEU A 740 18.19 -12.45 7.02
C LEU A 740 17.43 -12.42 5.67
N SER A 741 17.83 -11.55 4.75
CA SER A 741 17.27 -11.47 3.39
C SER A 741 17.51 -12.75 2.59
N HIS A 742 16.72 -12.96 1.54
CA HIS A 742 16.94 -14.05 0.59
C HIS A 742 18.37 -14.05 0.05
N ALA A 743 18.86 -12.87 -0.37
CA ALA A 743 20.22 -12.68 -0.89
C ALA A 743 21.28 -13.21 0.09
N ALA A 744 21.21 -12.78 1.35
CA ALA A 744 22.16 -13.16 2.39
C ALA A 744 22.07 -14.65 2.73
N ILE A 745 20.86 -15.22 2.81
CA ILE A 745 20.66 -16.64 3.11
C ILE A 745 21.26 -17.51 1.99
N VAL A 746 20.90 -17.27 0.73
CA VAL A 746 21.36 -18.10 -0.39
C VAL A 746 22.87 -17.91 -0.62
N ALA A 747 23.39 -16.68 -0.52
CA ALA A 747 24.83 -16.43 -0.63
C ALA A 747 25.63 -17.19 0.45
N ARG A 748 25.12 -17.19 1.69
CA ARG A 748 25.69 -18.00 2.78
C ARG A 748 25.67 -19.49 2.47
N GLU A 749 24.55 -20.00 1.95
CA GLU A 749 24.40 -21.41 1.57
C GLU A 749 25.37 -21.83 0.46
N LEU A 750 25.65 -20.94 -0.48
CA LEU A 750 26.59 -21.19 -1.57
C LEU A 750 28.04 -20.82 -1.21
N GLY A 751 28.30 -20.26 -0.03
CA GLY A 751 29.62 -19.78 0.39
C GLY A 751 30.17 -18.65 -0.49
N ILE A 752 29.29 -17.83 -1.05
CA ILE A 752 29.60 -16.67 -1.89
C ILE A 752 29.62 -15.43 -0.98
N PRO A 753 30.73 -14.65 -0.94
CA PRO A 753 30.77 -13.40 -0.18
C PRO A 753 29.65 -12.45 -0.58
N ALA A 754 28.98 -11.84 0.40
CA ALA A 754 27.88 -10.92 0.11
C ALA A 754 27.81 -9.74 1.09
N VAL A 755 27.54 -8.56 0.54
CA VAL A 755 27.21 -7.33 1.28
C VAL A 755 25.83 -6.87 0.84
N VAL A 756 24.88 -6.82 1.75
CA VAL A 756 23.48 -6.49 1.44
C VAL A 756 23.08 -5.19 2.13
N GLY A 757 22.13 -4.45 1.56
CA GLY A 757 21.67 -3.21 2.20
C GLY A 757 22.68 -2.05 2.09
N CYS A 758 23.41 -1.94 0.98
CA CYS A 758 24.37 -0.85 0.73
C CYS A 758 23.70 0.51 0.48
N GLY A 759 22.41 0.49 0.15
CA GLY A 759 21.54 1.63 -0.09
C GLY A 759 21.74 2.42 -1.38
N ASN A 760 22.94 2.45 -1.96
CA ASN A 760 23.20 3.14 -3.22
C ASN A 760 24.32 2.52 -4.07
N ALA A 761 24.59 1.23 -3.92
CA ALA A 761 25.53 0.50 -4.76
C ALA A 761 25.17 0.55 -6.25
N THR A 762 23.89 0.37 -6.65
CA THR A 762 23.52 0.39 -8.08
C THR A 762 23.59 1.78 -8.71
N THR A 763 23.53 2.85 -7.91
CA THR A 763 23.66 4.23 -8.41
C THR A 763 25.09 4.76 -8.33
N LYS A 764 25.90 4.22 -7.41
CA LYS A 764 27.30 4.64 -7.22
C LYS A 764 28.29 3.85 -8.06
N LEU A 765 28.10 2.54 -8.18
CA LEU A 765 28.94 1.67 -8.99
C LEU A 765 28.47 1.71 -10.46
N LYS A 766 29.37 1.30 -11.36
CA LYS A 766 29.08 1.06 -12.77
C LYS A 766 29.56 -0.33 -13.16
N THR A 767 28.88 -0.95 -14.12
CA THR A 767 29.37 -2.18 -14.75
C THR A 767 30.76 -1.94 -15.31
N GLY A 768 31.74 -2.75 -14.90
CA GLY A 768 33.15 -2.61 -15.22
C GLY A 768 34.03 -2.07 -14.09
N ASP A 769 33.45 -1.50 -13.03
CA ASP A 769 34.22 -1.02 -11.88
C ASP A 769 34.92 -2.18 -11.15
N LYS A 770 36.10 -1.94 -10.58
CA LYS A 770 36.78 -2.90 -9.72
C LYS A 770 36.50 -2.59 -8.26
N VAL A 771 36.14 -3.61 -7.49
CA VAL A 771 35.86 -3.46 -6.06
C VAL A 771 36.44 -4.61 -5.24
N ILE A 772 36.73 -4.33 -3.97
CA ILE A 772 36.94 -5.35 -2.94
C ILE A 772 35.65 -5.48 -2.14
N VAL A 773 35.10 -6.68 -2.05
CA VAL A 773 33.92 -7.00 -1.25
C VAL A 773 34.35 -7.79 -0.03
N ASP A 774 34.17 -7.20 1.15
CA ASP A 774 34.29 -7.87 2.45
C ASP A 774 32.90 -8.15 3.00
N GLY A 775 32.40 -9.35 2.73
CA GLY A 775 31.08 -9.79 3.15
C GLY A 775 30.99 -10.12 4.66
N GLY A 776 32.12 -10.25 5.35
CA GLY A 776 32.17 -10.48 6.80
C GLY A 776 31.97 -9.19 7.59
N HIS A 777 32.53 -8.08 7.10
CA HIS A 777 32.40 -6.76 7.70
C HIS A 777 31.30 -5.89 7.07
N GLY A 778 30.71 -6.32 5.94
CA GLY A 778 29.66 -5.57 5.26
C GLY A 778 30.21 -4.35 4.52
N VAL A 779 31.38 -4.47 3.89
CA VAL A 779 32.09 -3.34 3.28
C VAL A 779 32.39 -3.63 1.81
N VAL A 780 32.16 -2.64 0.95
CA VAL A 780 32.60 -2.65 -0.44
C VAL A 780 33.52 -1.46 -0.67
N GLN A 781 34.76 -1.71 -1.05
CA GLN A 781 35.74 -0.67 -1.36
C GLN A 781 35.90 -0.55 -2.88
N ILE A 782 35.67 0.65 -3.40
CA ILE A 782 35.88 0.98 -4.81
C ILE A 782 37.38 1.14 -5.03
N LEU A 783 37.92 0.39 -5.99
CA LEU A 783 39.31 0.51 -6.40
C LEU A 783 39.38 1.56 -7.51
N ASN A 784 39.94 2.72 -7.21
CA ASN A 784 40.25 3.70 -8.24
C ASN A 784 41.19 3.06 -9.27
N SER A 785 40.81 3.18 -10.54
CA SER A 785 41.59 2.71 -11.68
C SER A 785 42.79 3.62 -11.95
#